data_AF-A0A1N7HSV4-F1
#
_entry.id   AF-A0A1N7HSV4-F1
#
_cell.length_a   1.000
_cell.length_b   1.000
_cell.length_c   1.000
_cell.angle_alpha   90.00
_cell.angle_beta   90.00
_cell.angle_gamma   90.00
#
_symmetry.space_group_name_H-M   'P 1'
#
loop_
_entity.id
_entity.type
_entity.pdbx_description
1 polymer ?
#
loop_
_entity_poly.entity_id
_entity_poly.type
_entity_poly.pdbx_seq_one_letter_code
_entity_poly.pdbx_strand_id
1 'polypeptide(L)'
;MAKNRKRKSEIKKDQSNSNENKNLFDESIAYKDPNDQNAKPEDSQEIGTETSDEKESVVLDVQDQDDTVNRSDTNFVTQGDEIFSVEENAGSQQKVYQSGEIVSWNFSSENLEGNNEAATEKKSVSENRTKDSDDILKEFEKASSEIQVALDIQKFDIDKSVYIEIHSGNIFHYFSSGLVSPSKYVDRRAFPDLQTVNKDYLVLVNTYSHSSTEDHILLEIDLRGISRDSIVLCDNFALLETPIAVSKIKSITVQHSFIKDSIIKDAILFNGGFIPEHLITVGKEVDKQQYDVHIDNTADVANYAGKMDKFDRVLGLLAFLRNYDILISSKTKSYKTLPNHFFYAMQVLDESFGNEIIAKSTISEFYSFLFNDSCPPEKELLKWIFTRVNIDSNFTDDDTLEFGKLMEKVNDDAATIRKKFIGFLSQNLERKKALTLIDEAKSKSQLQLYLFAFLRNYANLNNIEISRRDLESVYSTSFGEYAFAVLGYFYGYKNLNNTDERINLPNVIADLVSTNKPAIKFQLTTKFDYQIFEYVYNFAFGKESENGKSFIRIPDDLVDEKPVLKREIPNYRVFETMIYGKRYLNLAFNDLFSVILEDVLKLPEEIPLISDFGVFCYNARLNIKPIYIMDIHHAGSIYDRACFSRNDLYNYLKENRSSIDVKEIQMRLQLSKNTSDDGIK
;
A
#
# COMPACT_ATOMS: atom_id res chain seq x y z
N MET A 1 -6.02 -15.68 -65.06
CA MET A 1 -5.77 -14.27 -64.67
C MET A 1 -4.92 -14.30 -63.39
N ALA A 2 -3.58 -14.37 -63.50
CA ALA A 2 -2.61 -13.25 -63.38
C ALA A 2 -2.75 -12.52 -62.02
N LYS A 3 -1.79 -12.46 -61.07
CA LYS A 3 -0.31 -12.47 -61.14
C LYS A 3 0.36 -13.07 -59.89
N ASN A 4 1.53 -13.66 -60.15
CA ASN A 4 2.61 -14.11 -59.28
C ASN A 4 3.25 -13.03 -58.39
N ARG A 5 3.86 -13.44 -57.25
CA ARG A 5 5.32 -13.30 -57.02
C ARG A 5 5.84 -14.10 -55.81
N LYS A 6 6.73 -15.08 -56.12
CA LYS A 6 7.74 -15.71 -55.25
C LYS A 6 9.09 -14.98 -55.43
N ARG A 7 9.94 -14.99 -54.39
CA ARG A 7 11.44 -15.01 -54.35
C ARG A 7 11.83 -14.86 -52.85
N LYS A 8 12.60 -15.69 -52.13
CA LYS A 8 13.83 -16.50 -52.32
C LYS A 8 15.14 -15.72 -52.59
N SER A 9 16.00 -15.66 -51.57
CA SER A 9 17.49 -15.55 -51.53
C SER A 9 17.86 -15.59 -50.03
N GLU A 10 18.62 -16.50 -49.40
CA GLU A 10 19.92 -17.14 -49.67
C GLU A 10 21.05 -16.16 -50.06
N ILE A 11 22.01 -15.93 -49.16
CA ILE A 11 23.45 -16.29 -49.29
C ILE A 11 24.35 -15.66 -48.19
N LYS A 12 25.06 -16.57 -47.48
CA LYS A 12 26.44 -16.63 -46.97
C LYS A 12 27.07 -15.68 -45.92
N LYS A 13 27.68 -16.38 -44.95
CA LYS A 13 28.86 -16.11 -44.12
C LYS A 13 30.07 -15.59 -44.93
N ASP A 14 30.93 -14.80 -44.28
CA ASP A 14 32.37 -15.12 -44.17
C ASP A 14 33.05 -14.33 -43.03
N GLN A 15 34.03 -15.00 -42.42
CA GLN A 15 34.95 -14.55 -41.37
C GLN A 15 36.13 -13.74 -41.97
N SER A 16 36.80 -12.90 -41.18
CA SER A 16 38.27 -13.00 -40.96
C SER A 16 38.84 -11.85 -40.12
N ASN A 17 39.85 -12.22 -39.33
CA ASN A 17 40.72 -11.44 -38.45
C ASN A 17 41.70 -10.50 -39.18
N SER A 18 42.14 -9.43 -38.51
CA SER A 18 43.54 -8.95 -38.40
C SER A 18 43.56 -7.75 -37.43
N ASN A 19 44.19 -7.82 -36.25
CA ASN A 19 45.60 -7.65 -35.87
C ASN A 19 46.28 -6.29 -36.21
N GLU A 20 46.66 -5.61 -35.10
CA GLU A 20 47.88 -4.82 -34.84
C GLU A 20 48.23 -3.52 -35.60
N ASN A 21 48.27 -2.40 -34.85
CA ASN A 21 49.43 -1.48 -34.66
C ASN A 21 49.00 -0.29 -33.76
N LYS A 22 49.52 -0.12 -32.54
CA LYS A 22 50.79 0.53 -32.11
C LYS A 22 50.95 2.04 -32.41
N ASN A 23 50.94 2.78 -31.30
CA ASN A 23 51.84 3.86 -30.87
C ASN A 23 51.58 5.35 -31.22
N LEU A 24 51.95 6.15 -30.19
CA LEU A 24 52.46 7.52 -30.16
C LEU A 24 51.45 8.67 -30.04
N PHE A 25 51.33 9.23 -28.83
CA PHE A 25 51.95 10.52 -28.51
C PHE A 25 52.08 10.68 -26.99
N ASP A 26 53.33 10.63 -26.52
CA ASP A 26 53.82 11.23 -25.28
C ASP A 26 54.21 12.68 -25.61
N GLU A 27 53.88 13.65 -24.76
CA GLU A 27 54.75 14.81 -24.56
C GLU A 27 54.57 15.39 -23.15
N SER A 28 55.68 15.33 -22.41
CA SER A 28 55.90 15.73 -21.03
C SER A 28 56.77 16.99 -20.98
N ILE A 29 56.43 18.00 -20.15
CA ILE A 29 57.37 18.96 -19.53
C ILE A 29 56.69 19.44 -18.23
N ALA A 30 57.06 19.04 -17.00
CA ALA A 30 58.28 19.19 -16.19
C ALA A 30 58.52 20.58 -15.56
N TYR A 31 58.27 20.63 -14.24
CA TYR A 31 58.95 21.35 -13.14
C TYR A 31 59.13 22.88 -13.14
N LYS A 32 58.69 23.51 -12.03
CA LYS A 32 59.60 24.18 -11.05
C LYS A 32 58.89 24.50 -9.73
N ASP A 33 59.49 24.01 -8.64
CA ASP A 33 59.39 24.52 -7.28
C ASP A 33 60.56 25.50 -7.07
N PRO A 34 60.38 26.61 -6.32
CA PRO A 34 61.25 26.78 -5.16
C PRO A 34 60.54 27.42 -3.95
N ASN A 35 60.55 26.69 -2.85
CA ASN A 35 60.86 27.08 -1.47
C ASN A 35 61.22 28.56 -1.17
N ASP A 36 60.52 29.08 -0.14
CA ASP A 36 61.08 29.60 1.14
C ASP A 36 60.81 31.07 1.53
N GLN A 37 60.57 31.22 2.84
CA GLN A 37 60.75 32.38 3.74
C GLN A 37 59.55 33.23 4.20
N ASN A 38 59.23 33.01 5.49
CA ASN A 38 59.13 33.97 6.61
C ASN A 38 58.19 35.18 6.51
N ALA A 39 57.21 35.27 7.44
CA ALA A 39 57.16 36.26 8.53
C ALA A 39 55.78 36.32 9.24
N LYS A 40 55.75 36.02 10.55
CA LYS A 40 54.97 36.75 11.59
C LYS A 40 55.81 37.97 12.04
N PRO A 41 55.35 38.96 12.85
CA PRO A 41 54.14 39.10 13.68
C PRO A 41 53.42 40.46 13.43
N GLU A 42 52.28 40.82 14.04
CA GLU A 42 52.11 41.54 15.32
C GLU A 42 50.60 41.89 15.46
N ASP A 43 49.98 41.56 16.59
CA ASP A 43 49.48 42.47 17.65
C ASP A 43 48.45 43.54 17.22
N SER A 44 47.24 43.47 17.78
CA SER A 44 46.69 44.50 18.69
C SER A 44 45.25 44.22 19.17
N GLN A 45 45.11 44.21 20.51
CA GLN A 45 44.09 44.86 21.36
C GLN A 45 42.62 44.37 21.25
N GLU A 46 42.07 43.70 22.28
CA GLU A 46 41.55 44.24 23.56
C GLU A 46 40.55 45.40 23.43
N ILE A 47 39.29 45.13 23.82
CA ILE A 47 38.24 45.92 24.51
C ILE A 47 37.10 44.88 24.70
N GLY A 48 36.57 44.49 25.87
CA GLY A 48 36.50 45.11 27.19
C GLY A 48 35.15 45.82 27.38
N THR A 49 34.20 45.19 28.10
CA THR A 49 33.04 45.71 28.90
C THR A 49 31.82 44.78 28.73
N GLU A 50 31.39 44.01 29.74
CA GLU A 50 30.68 44.35 31.00
C GLU A 50 29.15 44.57 30.85
N THR A 51 28.41 43.69 31.56
CA THR A 51 27.12 43.92 32.29
C THR A 51 25.88 44.33 31.45
N SER A 52 24.63 44.02 31.79
CA SER A 52 23.97 43.78 33.07
C SER A 52 22.64 43.03 32.87
N ASP A 53 22.20 42.37 33.95
CA ASP A 53 20.82 41.98 34.23
C ASP A 53 19.82 43.13 34.04
N GLU A 54 18.58 42.82 33.66
CA GLU A 54 17.41 43.48 34.26
C GLU A 54 16.15 42.62 34.14
N LYS A 55 15.60 42.31 35.32
CA LYS A 55 14.24 41.81 35.55
C LYS A 55 13.31 43.03 35.54
N GLU A 56 12.18 42.94 34.87
CA GLU A 56 11.01 43.76 35.23
C GLU A 56 9.75 42.91 35.33
N SER A 57 9.32 42.77 36.58
CA SER A 57 7.98 42.41 37.01
C SER A 57 7.08 43.64 36.93
N VAL A 58 5.90 43.51 36.31
CA VAL A 58 4.82 44.49 36.50
C VAL A 58 3.58 43.77 37.04
N VAL A 59 3.31 44.10 38.30
CA VAL A 59 2.05 43.90 39.02
C VAL A 59 1.16 45.08 38.69
N LEU A 60 -0.12 44.85 38.35
CA LEU A 60 -1.18 45.83 38.55
C LEU A 60 -2.49 45.09 38.89
N ASP A 61 -2.88 45.24 40.16
CA ASP A 61 -4.25 45.11 40.65
C ASP A 61 -5.17 46.14 39.94
N VAL A 62 -6.46 45.81 39.80
CA VAL A 62 -7.61 46.65 40.21
C VAL A 62 -8.92 45.87 39.99
N GLN A 63 -9.53 45.55 41.14
CA GLN A 63 -10.94 45.49 41.55
C GLN A 63 -12.10 45.57 40.52
N ASP A 64 -12.95 44.55 40.61
CA ASP A 64 -14.41 44.54 40.83
C ASP A 64 -15.29 45.71 40.35
N GLN A 65 -16.29 45.39 39.51
CA GLN A 65 -17.70 45.48 39.95
C GLN A 65 -18.67 44.76 39.01
N ASP A 66 -19.68 44.17 39.66
CA ASP A 66 -20.81 43.39 39.20
C ASP A 66 -21.64 44.02 38.05
N ASP A 67 -22.19 43.18 37.16
CA ASP A 67 -23.63 42.99 37.22
C ASP A 67 -24.13 41.68 36.61
N THR A 68 -25.08 41.14 37.36
CA THR A 68 -25.83 39.90 37.27
C THR A 68 -26.61 39.66 35.96
N VAL A 69 -26.88 38.38 35.62
CA VAL A 69 -28.25 37.80 35.61
C VAL A 69 -28.32 36.42 34.90
N ASN A 70 -28.67 35.43 35.72
CA ASN A 70 -29.50 34.23 35.49
C ASN A 70 -29.00 32.93 34.82
N ARG A 71 -29.00 31.91 35.70
CA ARG A 71 -29.60 30.56 35.58
C ARG A 71 -28.82 29.54 34.75
N SER A 72 -28.57 28.32 35.22
CA SER A 72 -28.99 27.63 36.44
C SER A 72 -28.21 26.31 36.54
N ASP A 73 -27.64 26.06 37.72
CA ASP A 73 -27.56 24.80 38.49
C ASP A 73 -27.64 23.48 37.70
N THR A 74 -26.66 22.59 37.78
CA THR A 74 -26.39 21.85 39.02
C THR A 74 -25.04 21.11 39.00
N ASN A 75 -24.46 21.10 40.20
CA ASN A 75 -23.16 20.58 40.66
C ASN A 75 -23.04 19.05 40.66
N PHE A 76 -21.81 18.52 40.60
CA PHE A 76 -21.02 18.02 41.75
C PHE A 76 -19.65 17.48 41.25
N VAL A 77 -18.54 18.17 41.52
CA VAL A 77 -17.55 17.97 42.63
C VAL A 77 -16.34 17.12 42.22
N THR A 78 -15.29 17.87 41.89
CA THR A 78 -13.87 17.86 42.31
C THR A 78 -13.20 16.63 42.93
N GLN A 79 -11.91 16.54 42.51
CA GLN A 79 -10.67 16.24 43.25
C GLN A 79 -10.14 14.81 43.23
N GLY A 80 -8.85 14.71 42.87
CA GLY A 80 -8.01 13.55 43.09
C GLY A 80 -6.79 13.51 42.16
N ASP A 81 -5.81 14.37 42.42
CA ASP A 81 -4.42 14.15 41.99
C ASP A 81 -3.92 12.87 42.65
N GLU A 82 -3.68 11.81 41.88
CA GLU A 82 -2.80 10.72 42.29
C GLU A 82 -1.85 10.33 41.16
N ILE A 83 -0.58 10.61 41.41
CA ILE A 83 0.58 10.11 40.70
C ILE A 83 0.63 8.59 40.93
N PHE A 84 0.38 7.81 39.89
CA PHE A 84 0.77 6.39 39.85
C PHE A 84 1.74 6.15 38.69
N SER A 85 2.99 5.93 39.07
CA SER A 85 3.97 5.22 38.27
C SER A 85 3.53 3.74 38.21
N VAL A 86 3.17 3.28 37.02
CA VAL A 86 3.00 1.85 36.75
C VAL A 86 4.10 1.44 35.79
N GLU A 87 5.09 0.73 36.33
CA GLU A 87 5.99 -0.12 35.57
C GLU A 87 5.15 -1.26 34.96
N GLU A 88 4.85 -1.18 33.66
CA GLU A 88 4.36 -2.34 32.92
C GLU A 88 5.52 -3.26 32.55
N ASN A 89 5.77 -4.21 33.45
CA ASN A 89 6.41 -5.49 33.13
C ASN A 89 5.49 -6.31 32.22
N ALA A 90 5.53 -6.03 30.91
CA ALA A 90 4.96 -6.91 29.89
C ALA A 90 5.93 -8.07 29.62
N GLY A 91 5.90 -9.09 30.48
CA GLY A 91 6.47 -10.40 30.20
C GLY A 91 5.72 -11.05 29.04
N SER A 92 6.20 -10.85 27.83
CA SER A 92 5.75 -11.60 26.65
C SER A 92 6.30 -13.02 26.74
N GLN A 93 5.45 -13.98 27.12
CA GLN A 93 5.72 -15.39 26.92
C GLN A 93 5.67 -15.70 25.42
N GLN A 94 6.81 -15.50 24.76
CA GLN A 94 7.09 -16.07 23.45
C GLN A 94 7.21 -17.58 23.63
N LYS A 95 6.16 -18.34 23.27
CA LYS A 95 6.32 -19.78 23.01
C LYS A 95 7.19 -19.94 21.78
N VAL A 96 8.49 -20.12 22.02
CA VAL A 96 9.45 -20.59 21.04
C VAL A 96 9.06 -22.02 20.66
N TYR A 97 8.47 -22.21 19.48
CA TYR A 97 8.44 -23.53 18.87
C TYR A 97 9.85 -23.82 18.36
N GLN A 98 10.56 -24.70 19.09
CA GLN A 98 11.82 -25.24 18.62
C GLN A 98 11.54 -26.14 17.41
N SER A 99 12.24 -25.82 16.34
CA SER A 99 12.29 -26.54 15.07
C SER A 99 13.04 -27.87 15.21
N GLY A 100 12.51 -28.91 14.58
CA GLY A 100 13.33 -29.98 14.00
C GLY A 100 13.39 -31.28 14.79
N GLU A 101 12.34 -32.09 14.67
CA GLU A 101 12.50 -33.55 14.60
C GLU A 101 11.65 -34.10 13.46
N ILE A 102 12.30 -34.84 12.57
CA ILE A 102 11.69 -35.60 11.49
C ILE A 102 11.03 -36.81 12.16
N VAL A 103 9.70 -36.78 12.30
CA VAL A 103 8.93 -37.95 12.73
C VAL A 103 8.65 -38.81 11.50
N SER A 104 9.43 -39.87 11.32
CA SER A 104 9.10 -40.96 10.42
C SER A 104 8.03 -41.84 11.08
N TRP A 105 6.83 -41.88 10.51
CA TRP A 105 5.78 -42.78 10.97
C TRP A 105 5.99 -44.18 10.36
N ASN A 106 6.66 -45.06 11.10
CA ASN A 106 6.62 -46.49 10.86
C ASN A 106 5.56 -47.12 11.78
N PHE A 107 4.46 -47.61 11.20
CA PHE A 107 3.53 -48.45 11.92
C PHE A 107 4.20 -49.80 12.24
N SER A 108 4.39 -50.08 13.53
CA SER A 108 4.89 -51.36 14.03
C SER A 108 3.92 -51.92 15.07
N SER A 109 3.42 -53.12 14.80
CA SER A 109 2.66 -53.96 15.71
C SER A 109 3.56 -54.61 16.78
N GLU A 110 3.07 -54.63 18.02
CA GLU A 110 3.47 -55.45 19.18
C GLU A 110 4.90 -55.36 19.73
N ASN A 111 5.04 -54.93 21.00
CA ASN A 111 5.43 -55.84 22.10
C ASN A 111 5.38 -55.16 23.48
N LEU A 112 4.84 -55.92 24.43
CA LEU A 112 4.77 -55.69 25.88
C LEU A 112 6.02 -56.27 26.56
N GLU A 113 6.85 -55.42 27.16
CA GLU A 113 7.76 -55.68 28.29
C GLU A 113 8.09 -54.29 28.85
N GLY A 114 8.06 -53.92 30.13
CA GLY A 114 7.83 -54.57 31.42
C GLY A 114 8.45 -53.59 32.43
N ASN A 115 7.75 -53.20 33.49
CA ASN A 115 8.40 -52.80 34.73
C ASN A 115 7.44 -52.80 35.93
N ASN A 116 7.90 -53.49 36.97
CA ASN A 116 7.26 -53.70 38.25
C ASN A 116 7.27 -52.44 39.11
N GLU A 117 6.17 -52.18 39.82
CA GLU A 117 6.24 -51.80 41.23
C GLU A 117 4.96 -52.21 41.97
N ALA A 118 5.16 -52.64 43.21
CA ALA A 118 4.27 -53.51 43.96
C ALA A 118 3.24 -52.76 44.79
N ALA A 119 2.00 -53.28 44.85
CA ALA A 119 1.19 -53.29 46.06
C ALA A 119 0.11 -54.38 45.99
N THR A 120 0.10 -55.18 47.04
CA THR A 120 -0.78 -56.29 47.39
C THR A 120 -2.28 -55.94 47.41
N GLU A 121 -3.11 -56.79 46.80
CA GLU A 121 -4.26 -57.40 47.50
C GLU A 121 -4.78 -58.65 46.78
N LYS A 122 -4.88 -59.75 47.54
CA LYS A 122 -5.43 -61.03 47.12
C LYS A 122 -6.96 -60.95 47.09
N LYS A 123 -7.59 -61.37 45.99
CA LYS A 123 -8.80 -62.23 46.07
C LYS A 123 -9.02 -63.02 44.77
N SER A 124 -9.05 -64.32 44.99
CA SER A 124 -9.48 -65.42 44.12
C SER A 124 -10.76 -65.16 43.33
N VAL A 125 -10.79 -65.53 42.04
CA VAL A 125 -11.79 -66.44 41.45
C VAL A 125 -11.16 -67.09 40.20
N SER A 126 -11.22 -68.41 40.17
CA SER A 126 -10.79 -69.30 39.09
C SER A 126 -11.87 -69.47 38.02
N GLU A 127 -11.40 -69.84 36.82
CA GLU A 127 -12.05 -70.75 35.87
C GLU A 127 -13.43 -70.38 35.28
N ASN A 128 -13.41 -69.89 34.03
CA ASN A 128 -14.10 -70.51 32.88
C ASN A 128 -14.22 -69.48 31.75
N ARG A 129 -13.60 -69.74 30.59
CA ARG A 129 -14.07 -69.40 29.22
C ARG A 129 -12.92 -69.54 28.21
N THR A 130 -12.71 -70.76 27.76
CA THR A 130 -12.04 -71.04 26.48
C THR A 130 -13.08 -71.67 25.57
N LYS A 131 -13.91 -70.83 24.95
CA LYS A 131 -14.78 -71.22 23.82
C LYS A 131 -15.43 -70.09 23.00
N ASP A 132 -15.15 -68.81 23.28
CA ASP A 132 -15.74 -67.68 22.52
C ASP A 132 -14.76 -66.94 21.59
N SER A 133 -13.47 -67.30 21.57
CA SER A 133 -12.48 -66.53 20.80
C SER A 133 -12.60 -66.71 19.28
N ASP A 134 -13.01 -67.89 18.81
CA ASP A 134 -13.10 -68.19 17.37
C ASP A 134 -14.40 -67.64 16.74
N ASP A 135 -15.47 -67.51 17.54
CA ASP A 135 -16.73 -66.90 17.08
C ASP A 135 -16.64 -65.36 17.10
N ILE A 136 -15.88 -64.77 18.04
CA ILE A 136 -15.57 -63.33 18.02
C ILE A 136 -14.66 -62.96 16.84
N LEU A 137 -13.67 -63.80 16.51
CA LEU A 137 -12.81 -63.58 15.33
C LEU A 137 -13.59 -63.73 14.02
N LYS A 138 -14.53 -64.68 13.94
CA LYS A 138 -15.42 -64.81 12.77
C LYS A 138 -16.46 -63.70 12.69
N GLU A 139 -16.97 -63.18 13.81
CA GLU A 139 -17.81 -61.98 13.81
C GLU A 139 -17.01 -60.72 13.46
N PHE A 140 -15.73 -60.61 13.83
CA PHE A 140 -14.85 -59.50 13.43
C PHE A 140 -14.44 -59.55 11.96
N GLU A 141 -14.16 -60.74 11.42
CA GLU A 141 -13.88 -60.93 9.98
C GLU A 141 -15.15 -60.74 9.15
N LYS A 142 -16.32 -61.18 9.66
CA LYS A 142 -17.61 -60.96 8.99
C LYS A 142 -18.05 -59.50 9.06
N ALA A 143 -17.83 -58.81 10.18
CA ALA A 143 -18.04 -57.36 10.31
C ALA A 143 -17.04 -56.53 9.50
N SER A 144 -15.78 -56.96 9.37
CA SER A 144 -14.81 -56.31 8.47
C SER A 144 -15.13 -56.55 6.99
N SER A 145 -15.76 -57.69 6.64
CA SER A 145 -16.20 -57.97 5.27
C SER A 145 -17.53 -57.29 4.90
N GLU A 146 -18.35 -56.88 5.88
CA GLU A 146 -19.64 -56.20 5.65
C GLU A 146 -19.53 -54.65 5.66
N ILE A 147 -18.38 -54.08 6.04
CA ILE A 147 -18.05 -52.65 5.84
C ILE A 147 -17.09 -52.49 4.64
N GLN A 148 -17.26 -53.30 3.60
CA GLN A 148 -16.97 -52.84 2.25
C GLN A 148 -18.26 -52.21 1.71
N VAL A 149 -18.64 -51.07 2.28
CA VAL A 149 -19.51 -50.14 1.56
C VAL A 149 -18.75 -49.86 0.27
N ALA A 150 -19.23 -50.39 -0.85
CA ALA A 150 -18.73 -50.05 -2.16
C ALA A 150 -18.92 -48.53 -2.30
N LEU A 151 -17.88 -47.78 -1.94
CA LEU A 151 -17.85 -46.34 -2.10
C LEU A 151 -17.95 -46.11 -3.60
N ASP A 152 -19.10 -45.57 -4.02
CA ASP A 152 -19.37 -45.32 -5.42
C ASP A 152 -18.36 -44.30 -5.92
N ILE A 153 -17.40 -44.75 -6.75
CA ILE A 153 -16.40 -43.88 -7.36
C ILE A 153 -17.10 -43.13 -8.48
N GLN A 154 -17.62 -41.94 -8.15
CA GLN A 154 -18.18 -41.04 -9.14
C GLN A 154 -17.06 -40.44 -9.99
N LYS A 155 -17.25 -40.41 -11.31
CA LYS A 155 -16.30 -39.75 -12.20
C LYS A 155 -16.32 -38.24 -12.00
N PHE A 156 -15.17 -37.60 -12.13
CA PHE A 156 -15.08 -36.16 -12.09
C PHE A 156 -15.87 -35.55 -13.24
N ASP A 157 -16.65 -34.52 -12.94
CA ASP A 157 -17.48 -33.80 -13.89
C ASP A 157 -17.23 -32.29 -13.76
N ILE A 158 -16.62 -31.72 -14.79
CA ILE A 158 -16.27 -30.29 -14.85
C ILE A 158 -17.50 -29.39 -14.99
N ASP A 159 -18.63 -29.93 -15.44
CA ASP A 159 -19.87 -29.16 -15.62
C ASP A 159 -20.70 -29.10 -14.32
N LYS A 160 -20.31 -29.85 -13.28
CA LYS A 160 -20.83 -29.74 -11.91
C LYS A 160 -20.07 -28.69 -11.10
N SER A 161 -20.50 -28.46 -9.86
CA SER A 161 -19.72 -27.67 -8.90
C SER A 161 -18.35 -28.31 -8.68
N VAL A 162 -17.32 -27.47 -8.78
CA VAL A 162 -15.92 -27.88 -8.61
C VAL A 162 -15.38 -27.20 -7.36
N TYR A 163 -14.73 -28.00 -6.52
CA TYR A 163 -14.25 -27.60 -5.22
C TYR A 163 -12.76 -27.86 -5.07
N ILE A 164 -12.14 -27.13 -4.15
CA ILE A 164 -10.84 -27.44 -3.56
C ILE A 164 -11.09 -27.76 -2.09
N GLU A 165 -10.80 -28.98 -1.69
CA GLU A 165 -10.87 -29.41 -0.29
C GLU A 165 -9.59 -29.04 0.45
N ILE A 166 -9.72 -28.33 1.57
CA ILE A 166 -8.61 -27.95 2.44
C ILE A 166 -8.99 -28.07 3.91
N HIS A 167 -7.98 -28.14 4.77
CA HIS A 167 -8.19 -27.89 6.20
C HIS A 167 -8.48 -26.40 6.43
N SER A 168 -9.44 -26.08 7.31
CA SER A 168 -9.87 -24.71 7.63
C SER A 168 -8.71 -23.79 7.99
N GLY A 169 -7.77 -24.27 8.82
CA GLY A 169 -6.56 -23.52 9.20
C GLY A 169 -5.62 -23.13 8.05
N ASN A 170 -5.71 -23.79 6.87
CA ASN A 170 -4.88 -23.43 5.71
C ASN A 170 -5.48 -22.30 4.85
N ILE A 171 -6.75 -21.93 5.08
CA ILE A 171 -7.45 -20.90 4.29
C ILE A 171 -6.75 -19.53 4.37
N PHE A 172 -6.12 -19.25 5.52
CA PHE A 172 -5.44 -17.97 5.78
C PHE A 172 -4.24 -17.75 4.86
N HIS A 173 -3.57 -18.82 4.40
CA HIS A 173 -2.48 -18.68 3.43
C HIS A 173 -2.99 -18.16 2.08
N TYR A 174 -4.21 -18.53 1.70
CA TYR A 174 -4.78 -18.10 0.42
C TYR A 174 -5.26 -16.65 0.47
N PHE A 175 -6.00 -16.27 1.52
CA PHE A 175 -6.50 -14.89 1.63
C PHE A 175 -5.41 -13.88 2.02
N SER A 176 -4.39 -14.29 2.79
CA SER A 176 -3.25 -13.42 3.10
C SER A 176 -2.43 -13.08 1.86
N SER A 177 -2.25 -14.04 0.93
CA SER A 177 -1.50 -13.86 -0.33
C SER A 177 -2.35 -13.35 -1.49
N GLY A 178 -3.68 -13.50 -1.43
CA GLY A 178 -4.57 -13.18 -2.53
C GLY A 178 -4.65 -14.24 -3.63
N LEU A 179 -4.02 -15.41 -3.43
CA LEU A 179 -3.99 -16.52 -4.38
C LEU A 179 -4.31 -17.85 -3.69
N VAL A 180 -5.16 -18.66 -4.32
CA VAL A 180 -5.23 -20.10 -4.05
C VAL A 180 -4.14 -20.77 -4.89
N SER A 181 -3.12 -21.34 -4.24
CA SER A 181 -1.94 -21.88 -4.91
C SER A 181 -1.64 -23.33 -4.50
N PRO A 182 -0.99 -24.13 -5.37
CA PRO A 182 -0.50 -25.45 -5.01
C PRO A 182 0.36 -25.43 -3.74
N SER A 183 0.30 -26.50 -2.96
CA SER A 183 0.91 -26.52 -1.62
C SER A 183 2.44 -26.37 -1.61
N LYS A 184 3.14 -26.64 -2.73
CA LYS A 184 4.57 -26.37 -2.86
C LYS A 184 4.95 -24.88 -2.71
N TYR A 185 4.02 -23.96 -2.96
CA TYR A 185 4.25 -22.52 -2.83
C TYR A 185 3.84 -21.96 -1.46
N VAL A 186 3.33 -22.80 -0.56
CA VAL A 186 2.91 -22.39 0.77
C VAL A 186 3.94 -22.84 1.79
N ASP A 187 4.76 -21.91 2.24
CA ASP A 187 5.73 -22.16 3.30
C ASP A 187 5.00 -22.45 4.61
N ARG A 188 5.42 -23.52 5.31
CA ARG A 188 4.93 -23.90 6.64
C ARG A 188 3.40 -24.04 6.71
N ARG A 189 2.83 -24.78 5.75
CA ARG A 189 1.41 -25.17 5.79
C ARG A 189 1.05 -25.73 7.17
N ALA A 190 0.03 -25.16 7.80
CA ALA A 190 -0.29 -25.43 9.20
C ALA A 190 -0.79 -26.86 9.44
N PHE A 191 -1.56 -27.40 8.50
CA PHE A 191 -2.18 -28.72 8.61
C PHE A 191 -2.06 -29.51 7.31
N PRO A 192 -1.90 -30.85 7.36
CA PRO A 192 -2.01 -31.69 6.18
C PRO A 192 -3.47 -31.72 5.70
N ASP A 193 -3.66 -31.73 4.38
CA ASP A 193 -4.96 -31.85 3.70
C ASP A 193 -4.79 -32.49 2.32
N LEU A 194 -5.88 -32.63 1.56
CA LEU A 194 -5.88 -33.25 0.23
C LEU A 194 -4.85 -32.61 -0.73
N GLN A 195 -4.60 -31.30 -0.58
CA GLN A 195 -3.65 -30.56 -1.42
C GLN A 195 -2.18 -30.85 -1.06
N THR A 196 -1.93 -31.53 0.06
CA THR A 196 -0.57 -31.89 0.50
C THR A 196 -0.07 -33.17 -0.18
N VAL A 197 -1.00 -34.02 -0.65
CA VAL A 197 -0.68 -35.28 -1.35
C VAL A 197 -0.04 -34.97 -2.71
N ASN A 198 -0.63 -34.03 -3.45
CA ASN A 198 -0.09 -33.59 -4.73
C ASN A 198 0.32 -32.10 -4.65
N LYS A 199 1.59 -31.87 -4.32
CA LYS A 199 2.09 -30.52 -4.00
C LYS A 199 2.20 -29.59 -5.20
N ASP A 200 2.28 -30.17 -6.38
CA ASP A 200 2.52 -29.46 -7.63
C ASP A 200 1.26 -28.86 -8.24
N TYR A 201 0.09 -29.37 -7.86
CA TYR A 201 -1.20 -29.02 -8.44
C TYR A 201 -2.21 -28.61 -7.37
N LEU A 202 -3.24 -27.88 -7.79
CA LEU A 202 -4.51 -27.78 -7.09
C LEU A 202 -5.34 -29.00 -7.44
N VAL A 203 -5.74 -29.78 -6.44
CA VAL A 203 -6.60 -30.95 -6.59
C VAL A 203 -8.05 -30.47 -6.57
N LEU A 204 -8.72 -30.61 -7.71
CA LEU A 204 -10.11 -30.26 -7.94
C LEU A 204 -10.99 -31.49 -7.75
N VAL A 205 -12.06 -31.33 -6.97
CA VAL A 205 -13.00 -32.40 -6.62
C VAL A 205 -14.44 -31.95 -6.79
N ASN A 206 -15.38 -32.88 -6.94
CA ASN A 206 -16.81 -32.54 -6.97
C ASN A 206 -17.48 -32.64 -5.59
N THR A 207 -16.88 -33.34 -4.62
CA THR A 207 -17.42 -33.52 -3.26
C THR A 207 -16.32 -33.68 -2.20
N TYR A 208 -16.67 -33.89 -0.93
CA TYR A 208 -15.71 -34.17 0.14
C TYR A 208 -15.00 -35.50 -0.04
N SER A 209 -13.75 -35.57 0.42
CA SER A 209 -13.02 -36.82 0.56
C SER A 209 -13.62 -37.69 1.67
N HIS A 210 -13.51 -39.00 1.54
CA HIS A 210 -13.87 -39.96 2.59
C HIS A 210 -13.08 -39.75 3.89
N SER A 211 -11.87 -39.20 3.78
CA SER A 211 -10.99 -38.81 4.88
C SER A 211 -11.32 -37.45 5.49
N SER A 212 -12.31 -36.73 4.94
CA SER A 212 -12.70 -35.40 5.42
C SER A 212 -13.21 -35.45 6.86
N THR A 213 -12.52 -34.72 7.72
CA THR A 213 -12.95 -34.43 9.10
C THR A 213 -13.88 -33.22 9.14
N GLU A 214 -14.36 -32.84 10.33
CA GLU A 214 -15.19 -31.64 10.54
C GLU A 214 -14.43 -30.34 10.20
N ASP A 215 -13.11 -30.32 10.40
CA ASP A 215 -12.25 -29.16 10.14
C ASP A 215 -11.93 -28.94 8.65
N HIS A 216 -12.31 -29.87 7.78
CA HIS A 216 -12.16 -29.74 6.35
C HIS A 216 -13.32 -28.93 5.76
N ILE A 217 -12.97 -28.07 4.81
CA ILE A 217 -13.88 -27.13 4.15
C ILE A 217 -13.75 -27.27 2.63
N LEU A 218 -14.82 -26.93 1.91
CA LEU A 218 -14.81 -26.90 0.45
C LEU A 218 -14.81 -25.46 -0.05
N LEU A 219 -13.83 -25.12 -0.89
CA LEU A 219 -13.78 -23.87 -1.63
C LEU A 219 -14.40 -24.11 -3.02
N GLU A 220 -15.62 -23.64 -3.26
CA GLU A 220 -16.23 -23.73 -4.59
C GLU A 220 -15.56 -22.73 -5.54
N ILE A 221 -15.05 -23.20 -6.67
CA ILE A 221 -14.26 -22.39 -7.60
C ILE A 221 -15.05 -22.04 -8.86
N ASP A 222 -14.85 -20.82 -9.35
CA ASP A 222 -15.25 -20.42 -10.70
C ASP A 222 -14.16 -20.72 -11.73
N LEU A 223 -14.46 -21.65 -12.63
CA LEU A 223 -13.58 -22.04 -13.72
C LEU A 223 -13.67 -21.10 -14.92
N ARG A 224 -14.53 -20.07 -14.91
CA ARG A 224 -14.60 -19.10 -16.02
C ARG A 224 -13.28 -18.35 -16.21
N GLY A 225 -12.80 -18.39 -17.45
CA GLY A 225 -11.51 -17.81 -17.83
C GLY A 225 -10.30 -18.74 -17.61
N ILE A 226 -10.50 -19.91 -16.98
CA ILE A 226 -9.47 -20.95 -16.88
C ILE A 226 -9.54 -21.81 -18.13
N SER A 227 -8.41 -22.01 -18.80
CA SER A 227 -8.37 -22.87 -19.99
C SER A 227 -8.65 -24.31 -19.59
N ARG A 228 -9.60 -24.97 -20.29
CA ARG A 228 -9.88 -26.40 -20.08
C ARG A 228 -8.63 -27.26 -20.31
N ASP A 229 -7.74 -26.84 -21.21
CA ASP A 229 -6.49 -27.56 -21.50
C ASP A 229 -5.48 -27.50 -20.34
N SER A 230 -5.67 -26.57 -19.39
CA SER A 230 -4.84 -26.49 -18.17
C SER A 230 -5.34 -27.38 -17.03
N ILE A 231 -6.49 -28.03 -17.23
CA ILE A 231 -7.10 -28.95 -16.26
C ILE A 231 -6.86 -30.37 -16.74
N VAL A 232 -6.06 -31.13 -15.98
CA VAL A 232 -5.81 -32.54 -16.26
C VAL A 232 -6.88 -33.37 -15.57
N LEU A 233 -7.76 -33.98 -16.36
CA LEU A 233 -8.80 -34.87 -15.84
C LEU A 233 -8.18 -36.20 -15.41
N CYS A 234 -8.41 -36.57 -14.15
CA CYS A 234 -8.21 -37.90 -13.61
C CYS A 234 -9.60 -38.55 -13.43
N ASP A 235 -9.68 -39.86 -13.21
CA ASP A 235 -10.96 -40.58 -13.23
C ASP A 235 -12.04 -39.93 -12.34
N ASN A 236 -11.70 -39.67 -11.08
CA ASN A 236 -12.61 -39.13 -10.05
C ASN A 236 -12.19 -37.76 -9.48
N PHE A 237 -11.12 -37.15 -9.97
CA PHE A 237 -10.71 -35.79 -9.61
C PHE A 237 -10.07 -35.11 -10.82
N ALA A 238 -9.70 -33.83 -10.69
CA ALA A 238 -8.89 -33.18 -11.70
C ALA A 238 -7.74 -32.39 -11.05
N LEU A 239 -6.74 -32.06 -11.85
CA LEU A 239 -5.61 -31.26 -11.43
C LEU A 239 -5.57 -29.94 -12.18
N LEU A 240 -5.29 -28.87 -11.46
CA LEU A 240 -5.00 -27.56 -12.03
C LEU A 240 -3.62 -27.10 -11.58
N GLU A 241 -2.73 -26.89 -12.53
CA GLU A 241 -1.34 -26.52 -12.25
C GLU A 241 -1.18 -25.05 -11.83
N THR A 242 -1.99 -24.18 -12.43
CA THR A 242 -1.86 -22.73 -12.28
C THR A 242 -2.57 -22.26 -10.99
N PRO A 243 -1.93 -21.43 -10.15
CA PRO A 243 -2.62 -20.74 -9.06
C PRO A 243 -3.82 -19.94 -9.56
N ILE A 244 -4.81 -19.67 -8.73
CA ILE A 244 -5.97 -18.84 -9.08
C ILE A 244 -6.14 -17.71 -8.07
N ALA A 245 -6.67 -16.57 -8.50
CA ALA A 245 -6.98 -15.48 -7.59
C ALA A 245 -8.10 -15.86 -6.61
N VAL A 246 -8.05 -15.34 -5.37
CA VAL A 246 -9.11 -15.57 -4.36
C VAL A 246 -10.47 -15.03 -4.80
N SER A 247 -10.50 -14.08 -5.74
CA SER A 247 -11.72 -13.61 -6.41
C SER A 247 -12.45 -14.69 -7.21
N LYS A 248 -11.82 -15.85 -7.49
CA LYS A 248 -12.45 -17.02 -8.12
C LYS A 248 -13.20 -17.92 -7.14
N ILE A 249 -13.07 -17.70 -5.83
CA ILE A 249 -13.83 -18.44 -4.82
C ILE A 249 -15.27 -17.94 -4.83
N LYS A 250 -16.21 -18.82 -5.15
CA LYS A 250 -17.66 -18.52 -5.18
C LYS A 250 -18.28 -18.62 -3.81
N SER A 251 -17.93 -19.67 -3.07
CA SER A 251 -18.45 -19.98 -1.76
C SER A 251 -17.45 -20.85 -0.98
N ILE A 252 -17.52 -20.78 0.34
CA ILE A 252 -16.76 -21.58 1.29
C ILE A 252 -17.80 -22.37 2.09
N THR A 253 -17.87 -23.68 1.86
CA THR A 253 -18.79 -24.54 2.60
C THR A 253 -18.10 -25.11 3.83
N VAL A 254 -18.70 -24.89 5.00
CA VAL A 254 -18.28 -25.47 6.27
C VAL A 254 -19.38 -26.36 6.84
N GLN A 255 -19.00 -27.35 7.65
CA GLN A 255 -19.97 -28.28 8.25
C GLN A 255 -20.71 -27.68 9.45
N HIS A 256 -20.04 -26.77 10.19
CA HIS A 256 -20.57 -26.21 11.44
C HIS A 256 -20.38 -24.69 11.55
N SER A 257 -21.30 -24.03 12.26
CA SER A 257 -21.26 -22.57 12.48
C SER A 257 -20.05 -22.13 13.30
N PHE A 258 -19.57 -22.96 14.24
CA PHE A 258 -18.40 -22.57 15.06
C PHE A 258 -17.13 -22.46 14.21
N ILE A 259 -16.99 -23.27 13.15
CA ILE A 259 -15.86 -23.19 12.21
C ILE A 259 -15.93 -21.89 11.42
N LYS A 260 -17.13 -21.52 10.94
CA LYS A 260 -17.36 -20.21 10.31
C LYS A 260 -16.91 -19.07 11.24
N ASP A 261 -17.34 -19.10 12.50
CA ASP A 261 -17.00 -18.05 13.47
C ASP A 261 -15.49 -18.01 13.77
N SER A 262 -14.84 -19.18 13.84
CA SER A 262 -13.38 -19.28 14.03
C SER A 262 -12.64 -18.68 12.85
N ILE A 263 -12.98 -19.07 11.62
CA ILE A 263 -12.34 -18.55 10.40
C ILE A 263 -12.41 -17.02 10.36
N ILE A 264 -13.57 -16.43 10.65
CA ILE A 264 -13.76 -14.97 10.61
C ILE A 264 -12.91 -14.27 11.69
N LYS A 265 -12.92 -14.79 12.92
CA LYS A 265 -12.16 -14.20 14.04
C LYS A 265 -10.66 -14.34 13.85
N ASP A 266 -10.21 -15.53 13.46
CA ASP A 266 -8.81 -15.88 13.29
C ASP A 266 -8.20 -15.15 12.10
N ALA A 267 -8.95 -14.95 11.01
CA ALA A 267 -8.51 -14.15 9.86
C ALA A 267 -8.13 -12.72 10.28
N ILE A 268 -8.91 -12.10 11.17
CA ILE A 268 -8.64 -10.75 11.70
C ILE A 268 -7.45 -10.80 12.68
N LEU A 269 -7.44 -11.75 13.62
CA LEU A 269 -6.44 -11.84 14.68
C LEU A 269 -5.03 -12.14 14.16
N PHE A 270 -4.91 -13.01 13.17
CA PHE A 270 -3.62 -13.49 12.64
C PHE A 270 -3.18 -12.83 11.33
N ASN A 271 -3.84 -11.74 10.92
CA ASN A 271 -3.59 -11.08 9.63
C ASN A 271 -3.70 -12.03 8.42
N GLY A 272 -4.60 -13.02 8.50
CA GLY A 272 -4.84 -14.04 7.48
C GLY A 272 -5.51 -13.55 6.19
N GLY A 273 -5.55 -12.23 5.97
CA GLY A 273 -6.41 -11.59 4.96
C GLY A 273 -7.83 -11.37 5.46
N PHE A 274 -8.64 -10.68 4.68
CA PHE A 274 -10.08 -10.54 4.94
C PHE A 274 -10.85 -11.66 4.22
N ILE A 275 -11.69 -12.36 4.96
CA ILE A 275 -12.58 -13.40 4.43
C ILE A 275 -14.02 -12.89 4.61
N PRO A 276 -14.71 -12.47 3.54
CA PRO A 276 -16.07 -12.00 3.65
C PRO A 276 -17.00 -13.06 4.23
N GLU A 277 -17.78 -12.69 5.24
CA GLU A 277 -18.73 -13.59 5.88
C GLU A 277 -19.76 -14.17 4.88
N HIS A 278 -20.17 -13.38 3.89
CA HIS A 278 -21.14 -13.80 2.88
C HIS A 278 -20.64 -14.95 1.98
N LEU A 279 -19.31 -15.14 1.87
CA LEU A 279 -18.76 -16.29 1.15
C LEU A 279 -18.90 -17.58 1.96
N ILE A 280 -19.03 -17.51 3.29
CA ILE A 280 -19.04 -18.69 4.15
C ILE A 280 -20.47 -19.19 4.39
N THR A 281 -20.75 -20.39 3.89
CA THR A 281 -22.03 -21.07 4.01
C THR A 281 -21.91 -22.28 4.93
N VAL A 282 -22.86 -22.44 5.84
CA VAL A 282 -22.96 -23.64 6.68
C VAL A 282 -23.86 -24.63 5.96
N GLY A 283 -23.26 -25.71 5.44
CA GLY A 283 -23.93 -26.73 4.64
C GLY A 283 -24.03 -28.06 5.38
N LYS A 284 -25.03 -28.87 5.02
CA LYS A 284 -25.11 -30.28 5.45
C LYS A 284 -24.11 -31.13 4.64
N GLU A 285 -23.74 -32.29 5.21
CA GLU A 285 -22.80 -33.23 4.59
C GLU A 285 -23.15 -33.48 3.11
N VAL A 286 -22.19 -33.14 2.25
CA VAL A 286 -22.18 -33.55 0.84
C VAL A 286 -21.66 -34.99 0.80
N ASP A 287 -22.12 -35.78 -0.17
CA ASP A 287 -21.67 -37.15 -0.37
C ASP A 287 -20.14 -37.25 -0.34
N LYS A 288 -19.59 -38.14 0.49
CA LYS A 288 -18.14 -38.34 0.60
C LYS A 288 -17.67 -39.36 -0.43
N GLN A 289 -16.49 -39.13 -1.00
CA GLN A 289 -15.91 -39.99 -2.02
C GLN A 289 -14.44 -40.32 -1.73
N GLN A 290 -14.00 -41.53 -2.09
CA GLN A 290 -12.57 -41.86 -2.08
C GLN A 290 -11.88 -41.31 -3.33
N TYR A 291 -10.76 -40.61 -3.13
CA TYR A 291 -9.90 -40.09 -4.21
C TYR A 291 -8.56 -40.83 -4.19
N ASP A 292 -8.10 -41.27 -5.36
CA ASP A 292 -6.75 -41.84 -5.53
C ASP A 292 -5.84 -40.79 -6.14
N VAL A 293 -5.32 -39.89 -5.29
CA VAL A 293 -4.59 -38.69 -5.72
C VAL A 293 -3.10 -38.97 -5.97
N HIS A 294 -2.67 -40.23 -5.86
CA HIS A 294 -1.29 -40.59 -6.16
C HIS A 294 -1.06 -40.62 -7.68
N ILE A 295 -0.19 -39.72 -8.13
CA ILE A 295 0.17 -39.60 -9.55
C ILE A 295 1.66 -39.82 -9.68
N ASP A 296 2.03 -40.93 -10.32
CA ASP A 296 3.43 -41.30 -10.59
C ASP A 296 4.10 -40.45 -11.68
N ASN A 297 3.36 -39.49 -12.26
CA ASN A 297 3.83 -38.73 -13.42
C ASN A 297 4.72 -37.55 -12.99
N THR A 298 6.02 -37.71 -13.18
CA THR A 298 7.05 -36.67 -13.06
C THR A 298 7.10 -35.75 -14.28
N ALA A 299 5.95 -35.30 -14.78
CA ALA A 299 5.94 -34.31 -15.86
C ALA A 299 6.64 -33.03 -15.39
N ASP A 300 7.28 -32.30 -16.31
CA ASP A 300 7.95 -31.03 -16.00
C ASP A 300 6.88 -29.97 -15.67
N VAL A 301 6.58 -29.83 -14.38
CA VAL A 301 5.58 -28.88 -13.86
C VAL A 301 6.16 -27.48 -13.93
N ALA A 302 5.46 -26.56 -14.58
CA ALA A 302 5.87 -25.17 -14.66
C ALA A 302 5.98 -24.53 -13.28
N ASN A 303 7.03 -23.72 -13.12
CA ASN A 303 7.25 -22.94 -11.91
C ASN A 303 6.60 -21.56 -12.03
N TYR A 304 5.63 -21.30 -11.16
CA TYR A 304 4.87 -20.05 -11.07
C TYR A 304 5.40 -19.08 -10.02
N ALA A 305 6.49 -19.40 -9.31
CA ALA A 305 7.01 -18.56 -8.22
C ALA A 305 7.26 -17.11 -8.66
N GLY A 306 7.89 -16.88 -9.81
CA GLY A 306 8.12 -15.52 -10.31
C GLY A 306 6.83 -14.75 -10.66
N LYS A 307 5.78 -15.44 -11.14
CA LYS A 307 4.47 -14.82 -11.40
C LYS A 307 3.73 -14.51 -10.10
N MET A 308 3.83 -15.39 -9.12
CA MET A 308 3.27 -15.17 -7.78
C MET A 308 3.94 -14.00 -7.08
N ASP A 309 5.27 -13.89 -7.17
CA ASP A 309 6.03 -12.75 -6.63
C ASP A 309 5.60 -11.44 -7.30
N LYS A 310 5.51 -11.42 -8.63
CA LYS A 310 5.01 -10.25 -9.38
C LYS A 310 3.60 -9.85 -8.96
N PHE A 311 2.69 -10.82 -8.79
CA PHE A 311 1.33 -10.58 -8.28
C PHE A 311 1.36 -9.97 -6.87
N ASP A 312 2.12 -10.58 -5.96
CA ASP A 312 2.26 -10.16 -4.56
C ASP A 312 2.76 -8.71 -4.45
N ARG A 313 3.79 -8.35 -5.21
CA ARG A 313 4.37 -7.00 -5.22
C ARG A 313 3.42 -5.94 -5.79
N VAL A 314 2.78 -6.22 -6.93
CA VAL A 314 1.84 -5.27 -7.55
C VAL A 314 0.63 -5.05 -6.64
N LEU A 315 0.06 -6.13 -6.09
CA LEU A 315 -1.07 -6.02 -5.16
C LEU A 315 -0.66 -5.32 -3.86
N GLY A 316 0.57 -5.57 -3.38
CA GLY A 316 1.17 -4.91 -2.22
C GLY A 316 1.27 -3.41 -2.40
N LEU A 317 1.76 -2.95 -3.57
CA LEU A 317 1.81 -1.54 -3.93
C LEU A 317 0.42 -0.88 -3.87
N LEU A 318 -0.59 -1.52 -4.49
CA LEU A 318 -1.95 -0.98 -4.54
C LEU A 318 -2.60 -0.92 -3.15
N ALA A 319 -2.43 -1.98 -2.36
CA ALA A 319 -2.94 -2.04 -0.98
C ALA A 319 -2.27 -1.00 -0.08
N PHE A 320 -0.96 -0.79 -0.24
CA PHE A 320 -0.22 0.19 0.54
C PHE A 320 -0.64 1.62 0.17
N LEU A 321 -0.70 1.96 -1.11
CA LEU A 321 -1.12 3.29 -1.59
C LEU A 321 -2.51 3.69 -1.10
N ARG A 322 -3.44 2.74 -0.94
CA ARG A 322 -4.84 3.00 -0.59
C ARG A 322 -5.02 3.96 0.60
N ASN A 323 -4.16 3.88 1.60
CA ASN A 323 -4.28 4.69 2.82
C ASN A 323 -3.34 5.91 2.82
N TYR A 324 -2.65 6.21 1.73
CA TYR A 324 -1.66 7.29 1.67
C TYR A 324 -2.29 8.64 2.05
N ASP A 325 -3.38 9.04 1.38
CA ASP A 325 -4.06 10.31 1.64
C ASP A 325 -4.62 10.41 3.05
N ILE A 326 -5.06 9.29 3.63
CA ILE A 326 -5.48 9.24 5.04
C ILE A 326 -4.33 9.65 5.95
N LEU A 327 -3.16 9.06 5.75
CA LEU A 327 -1.98 9.23 6.61
C LEU A 327 -1.39 10.65 6.58
N ILE A 328 -1.64 11.42 5.51
CA ILE A 328 -1.09 12.78 5.34
C ILE A 328 -2.15 13.87 5.43
N SER A 329 -3.42 13.50 5.62
CA SER A 329 -4.55 14.42 5.52
C SER A 329 -4.51 15.59 6.51
N SER A 330 -3.94 15.39 7.70
CA SER A 330 -3.69 16.43 8.70
C SER A 330 -2.78 17.54 8.15
N LYS A 331 -1.76 17.16 7.36
CA LYS A 331 -0.76 18.07 6.78
C LYS A 331 -1.26 18.72 5.49
N THR A 332 -1.90 17.96 4.61
CA THR A 332 -2.39 18.47 3.32
C THR A 332 -3.71 19.20 3.42
N LYS A 333 -4.50 18.95 4.48
CA LYS A 333 -5.90 19.38 4.59
C LYS A 333 -6.73 18.91 3.39
N SER A 334 -6.36 17.78 2.81
CA SER A 334 -7.08 17.12 1.74
C SER A 334 -7.15 15.63 2.00
N TYR A 335 -8.18 14.99 1.45
CA TYR A 335 -8.38 13.55 1.59
C TYR A 335 -9.02 13.00 0.32
N LYS A 336 -8.44 11.94 -0.23
CA LYS A 336 -9.10 11.12 -1.25
C LYS A 336 -9.24 9.70 -0.74
N THR A 337 -10.34 9.03 -1.09
CA THR A 337 -10.50 7.59 -0.81
C THR A 337 -9.37 6.77 -1.44
N LEU A 338 -8.89 7.20 -2.62
CA LEU A 338 -7.76 6.61 -3.32
C LEU A 338 -6.85 7.73 -3.83
N PRO A 339 -5.52 7.65 -3.63
CA PRO A 339 -4.61 8.67 -4.13
C PRO A 339 -4.49 8.59 -5.66
N ASN A 340 -3.96 9.64 -6.28
CA ASN A 340 -3.83 9.70 -7.74
C ASN A 340 -2.94 8.57 -8.29
N HIS A 341 -1.87 8.26 -7.56
CA HIS A 341 -0.93 7.22 -7.93
C HIS A 341 -1.53 5.80 -7.93
N PHE A 342 -2.60 5.58 -7.15
CA PHE A 342 -3.34 4.32 -7.23
C PHE A 342 -3.92 4.12 -8.64
N PHE A 343 -4.55 5.17 -9.19
CA PHE A 343 -5.12 5.13 -10.53
C PHE A 343 -4.06 5.03 -11.61
N TYR A 344 -2.95 5.76 -11.50
CA TYR A 344 -1.85 5.64 -12.46
C TYR A 344 -1.23 4.24 -12.50
N ALA A 345 -1.12 3.58 -11.36
CA ALA A 345 -0.68 2.18 -11.29
C ALA A 345 -1.73 1.24 -11.92
N MET A 346 -3.01 1.43 -11.61
CA MET A 346 -4.09 0.64 -12.20
C MET A 346 -4.20 0.82 -13.72
N GLN A 347 -3.95 2.03 -14.23
CA GLN A 347 -3.97 2.34 -15.67
C GLN A 347 -2.88 1.61 -16.48
N VAL A 348 -1.86 1.06 -15.81
CA VAL A 348 -0.88 0.15 -16.45
C VAL A 348 -1.46 -1.25 -16.62
N LEU A 349 -2.35 -1.67 -15.71
CA LEU A 349 -3.01 -2.99 -15.76
C LEU A 349 -4.22 -2.96 -16.71
N ASP A 350 -4.98 -1.87 -16.67
CA ASP A 350 -6.12 -1.60 -17.55
C ASP A 350 -6.21 -0.11 -17.85
N GLU A 351 -6.01 0.28 -19.11
CA GLU A 351 -5.97 1.70 -19.51
C GLU A 351 -7.29 2.45 -19.30
N SER A 352 -8.41 1.72 -19.17
CA SER A 352 -9.73 2.31 -18.99
C SER A 352 -10.04 2.68 -17.54
N PHE A 353 -9.29 2.12 -16.58
CA PHE A 353 -9.57 2.21 -15.16
C PHE A 353 -9.51 3.64 -14.62
N GLY A 354 -10.63 4.13 -14.07
CA GLY A 354 -10.70 5.40 -13.35
C GLY A 354 -10.47 6.65 -14.21
N ASN A 355 -10.64 6.55 -15.54
CA ASN A 355 -10.49 7.69 -16.46
C ASN A 355 -11.46 8.84 -16.16
N GLU A 356 -12.58 8.56 -15.49
CA GLU A 356 -13.53 9.56 -15.00
C GLU A 356 -12.99 10.39 -13.81
N ILE A 357 -11.93 9.93 -13.14
CA ILE A 357 -11.28 10.62 -12.02
C ILE A 357 -9.99 11.30 -12.45
N ILE A 358 -9.15 10.58 -13.20
CA ILE A 358 -7.85 11.08 -13.61
C ILE A 358 -7.49 10.61 -15.02
N ALA A 359 -7.15 11.57 -15.87
CA ALA A 359 -6.68 11.27 -17.22
C ALA A 359 -5.30 10.59 -17.17
N LYS A 360 -5.05 9.72 -18.17
CA LYS A 360 -3.74 9.07 -18.35
C LYS A 360 -2.63 10.12 -18.43
N SER A 361 -1.57 9.89 -17.66
CA SER A 361 -0.42 10.79 -17.50
C SER A 361 0.88 10.04 -17.79
N THR A 362 1.97 10.77 -18.06
CA THR A 362 3.33 10.22 -18.11
C THR A 362 3.74 9.52 -16.82
N ILE A 363 3.07 9.80 -15.70
CA ILE A 363 3.25 9.11 -14.42
C ILE A 363 2.94 7.61 -14.54
N SER A 364 2.02 7.21 -15.43
CA SER A 364 1.76 5.78 -15.70
C SER A 364 2.99 5.06 -16.26
N GLU A 365 3.91 5.77 -16.94
CA GLU A 365 5.16 5.18 -17.43
C GLU A 365 6.07 4.73 -16.29
N PHE A 366 6.11 5.48 -15.18
CA PHE A 366 6.87 5.09 -13.99
C PHE A 366 6.45 3.71 -13.49
N TYR A 367 5.14 3.48 -13.41
CA TYR A 367 4.58 2.19 -12.99
C TYR A 367 4.77 1.11 -14.05
N SER A 368 4.70 1.46 -15.33
CA SER A 368 5.03 0.52 -16.41
C SER A 368 6.48 0.03 -16.32
N PHE A 369 7.43 0.92 -16.04
CA PHE A 369 8.84 0.54 -15.85
C PHE A 369 9.03 -0.35 -14.62
N LEU A 370 8.32 -0.08 -13.52
CA LEU A 370 8.37 -0.88 -12.30
C LEU A 370 7.75 -2.27 -12.50
N PHE A 371 6.63 -2.37 -13.20
CA PHE A 371 5.88 -3.62 -13.31
C PHE A 371 6.39 -4.55 -14.42
N ASN A 372 6.99 -3.99 -15.48
CA ASN A 372 7.39 -4.74 -16.67
C ASN A 372 8.91 -4.88 -16.82
N ASP A 373 9.70 -4.44 -15.83
CA ASP A 373 11.17 -4.38 -15.90
C ASP A 373 11.68 -3.67 -17.17
N SER A 374 10.89 -2.75 -17.71
CA SER A 374 11.10 -2.07 -19.00
C SER A 374 11.78 -0.71 -18.84
N CYS A 375 12.49 -0.49 -17.74
CA CYS A 375 13.11 0.78 -17.44
C CYS A 375 14.16 1.16 -18.51
N PRO A 376 14.04 2.34 -19.15
CA PRO A 376 14.96 2.77 -20.20
C PRO A 376 16.41 2.86 -19.71
N PRO A 377 17.41 2.59 -20.58
CA PRO A 377 18.82 2.59 -20.21
C PRO A 377 19.30 3.95 -19.69
N GLU A 378 18.75 5.05 -20.18
CA GLU A 378 19.09 6.40 -19.70
C GLU A 378 18.62 6.70 -18.26
N LYS A 379 17.76 5.84 -17.69
CA LYS A 379 17.27 5.97 -16.30
C LYS A 379 18.00 4.99 -15.37
N GLU A 380 19.33 4.90 -15.47
CA GLU A 380 20.15 3.90 -14.76
C GLU A 380 19.89 3.85 -13.24
N LEU A 381 19.82 5.00 -12.56
CA LEU A 381 19.54 5.06 -11.12
C LEU A 381 18.17 4.46 -10.77
N LEU A 382 17.15 4.75 -11.59
CA LEU A 382 15.81 4.23 -11.37
C LEU A 382 15.75 2.72 -11.66
N LYS A 383 16.40 2.28 -12.74
CA LYS A 383 16.53 0.86 -13.09
C LYS A 383 17.20 0.07 -11.98
N TRP A 384 18.24 0.63 -11.36
CA TRP A 384 18.90 0.00 -10.21
C TRP A 384 17.94 -0.15 -9.03
N ILE A 385 17.18 0.89 -8.68
CA ILE A 385 16.19 0.84 -7.60
C ILE A 385 15.14 -0.25 -7.88
N PHE A 386 14.60 -0.29 -9.10
CA PHE A 386 13.59 -1.29 -9.48
C PHE A 386 14.12 -2.72 -9.45
N THR A 387 15.36 -2.92 -9.90
CA THR A 387 16.02 -4.22 -9.78
C THR A 387 16.22 -4.61 -8.31
N ARG A 388 16.59 -3.65 -7.46
CA ARG A 388 16.89 -3.90 -6.05
C ARG A 388 15.65 -4.21 -5.22
N VAL A 389 14.51 -3.59 -5.51
CA VAL A 389 13.26 -3.86 -4.77
C VAL A 389 12.68 -5.24 -5.06
N ASN A 390 13.09 -5.90 -6.16
CA ASN A 390 12.74 -7.28 -6.47
C ASN A 390 13.53 -8.32 -5.64
N ILE A 391 14.48 -7.88 -4.81
CA ILE A 391 15.25 -8.76 -3.94
C ILE A 391 14.62 -8.76 -2.54
N ASP A 392 14.23 -9.94 -2.05
CA ASP A 392 13.62 -10.18 -0.74
C ASP A 392 14.61 -10.02 0.43
N SER A 393 15.22 -8.85 0.54
CA SER A 393 16.14 -8.49 1.61
C SER A 393 16.10 -6.99 1.91
N ASN A 394 16.27 -6.66 3.19
CA ASN A 394 16.31 -5.28 3.67
C ASN A 394 17.41 -4.46 2.99
N PHE A 395 17.21 -3.14 2.90
CA PHE A 395 18.24 -2.23 2.39
C PHE A 395 19.36 -2.02 3.41
N THR A 396 20.61 -2.06 2.93
CA THR A 396 21.84 -2.10 3.72
C THR A 396 22.78 -0.94 3.43
N ASP A 397 23.92 -0.88 4.13
CA ASP A 397 24.97 0.08 3.84
C ASP A 397 25.73 -0.27 2.54
N ASP A 398 25.81 -1.56 2.18
CA ASP A 398 26.38 -1.99 0.90
C ASP A 398 25.56 -1.47 -0.29
N ASP A 399 24.23 -1.51 -0.18
CA ASP A 399 23.30 -0.89 -1.14
C ASP A 399 23.58 0.62 -1.30
N THR A 400 23.94 1.30 -0.20
CA THR A 400 24.27 2.74 -0.19
C THR A 400 25.58 3.01 -0.93
N LEU A 401 26.59 2.15 -0.73
CA LEU A 401 27.87 2.24 -1.43
C LEU A 401 27.73 1.93 -2.93
N GLU A 402 26.95 0.93 -3.29
CA GLU A 402 26.70 0.57 -4.69
C GLU A 402 25.95 1.68 -5.42
N PHE A 403 24.85 2.17 -4.84
CA PHE A 403 24.10 3.29 -5.40
C PHE A 403 24.98 4.55 -5.52
N GLY A 404 25.83 4.82 -4.53
CA GLY A 404 26.80 5.91 -4.56
C GLY A 404 27.76 5.84 -5.76
N LYS A 405 28.33 4.67 -6.03
CA LYS A 405 29.20 4.44 -7.21
C LYS A 405 28.46 4.65 -8.53
N LEU A 406 27.18 4.30 -8.59
CA LEU A 406 26.36 4.51 -9.78
C LEU A 406 26.10 6.01 -10.01
N MET A 407 25.76 6.76 -8.95
CA MET A 407 25.56 8.22 -9.04
C MET A 407 26.81 8.96 -9.54
N GLU A 408 28.01 8.49 -9.19
CA GLU A 408 29.27 9.08 -9.68
C GLU A 408 29.43 8.92 -11.20
N LYS A 409 28.92 7.83 -11.78
CA LYS A 409 29.00 7.55 -13.22
C LYS A 409 28.01 8.39 -14.02
N VAL A 410 26.78 8.51 -13.54
CA VAL A 410 25.70 9.23 -14.25
C VAL A 410 25.99 10.75 -14.29
N ASN A 411 26.68 11.28 -13.28
CA ASN A 411 27.15 12.68 -13.21
C ASN A 411 26.07 13.76 -13.44
N ASP A 412 24.81 13.46 -13.09
CA ASP A 412 23.67 14.37 -13.26
C ASP A 412 23.62 15.52 -12.25
N ASP A 413 24.27 15.35 -11.09
CA ASP A 413 24.17 16.25 -9.94
C ASP A 413 25.48 16.98 -9.59
N ALA A 414 25.38 17.98 -8.71
CA ALA A 414 26.58 18.58 -8.11
C ALA A 414 27.28 17.55 -7.20
N ALA A 415 28.60 17.41 -7.33
CA ALA A 415 29.40 16.48 -6.52
C ALA A 415 29.25 16.71 -5.00
N THR A 416 28.98 17.95 -4.58
CA THR A 416 28.71 18.33 -3.20
C THR A 416 27.40 17.74 -2.67
N ILE A 417 26.34 17.76 -3.47
CA ILE A 417 25.04 17.18 -3.11
C ILE A 417 25.18 15.66 -2.97
N ARG A 418 25.84 15.00 -3.93
CA ARG A 418 26.10 13.55 -3.88
C ARG A 418 26.82 13.13 -2.60
N LYS A 419 27.93 13.81 -2.27
CA LYS A 419 28.71 13.50 -1.07
C LYS A 419 27.90 13.69 0.22
N LYS A 420 27.13 14.78 0.32
CA LYS A 420 26.26 15.02 1.49
C LYS A 420 25.15 13.97 1.59
N PHE A 421 24.51 13.63 0.47
CA PHE A 421 23.45 12.62 0.41
C PHE A 421 23.92 11.25 0.90
N ILE A 422 25.03 10.74 0.33
CA ILE A 422 25.61 9.45 0.77
C ILE A 422 26.11 9.54 2.21
N GLY A 423 26.69 10.67 2.61
CA GLY A 423 27.12 10.93 3.98
C GLY A 423 25.98 10.79 4.99
N PHE A 424 24.83 11.39 4.72
CA PHE A 424 23.65 11.27 5.59
C PHE A 424 23.09 9.85 5.62
N LEU A 425 23.00 9.16 4.48
CA LEU A 425 22.48 7.78 4.43
C LEU A 425 23.39 6.76 5.13
N SER A 426 24.70 7.04 5.20
CA SER A 426 25.66 6.20 5.92
C SER A 426 25.56 6.35 7.44
N GLN A 427 24.96 7.43 7.94
CA GLN A 427 24.86 7.72 9.37
C GLN A 427 23.45 7.42 9.90
N ASN A 428 23.31 6.37 10.72
CA ASN A 428 22.02 5.90 11.26
C ASN A 428 21.11 7.02 11.79
N LEU A 429 21.65 7.98 12.56
CA LEU A 429 20.88 9.05 13.19
C LEU A 429 20.51 10.18 12.21
N GLU A 430 21.22 10.31 11.10
CA GLU A 430 21.07 11.42 10.15
C GLU A 430 20.36 11.01 8.86
N ARG A 431 20.05 9.73 8.65
CA ARG A 431 19.48 9.22 7.39
C ARG A 431 18.24 9.99 6.92
N LYS A 432 17.39 10.46 7.84
CA LYS A 432 16.19 11.24 7.52
C LYS A 432 16.51 12.64 6.98
N LYS A 433 17.65 13.23 7.35
CA LYS A 433 18.13 14.53 6.82
C LYS A 433 18.42 14.47 5.32
N ALA A 434 18.62 13.26 4.76
CA ALA A 434 18.74 13.10 3.31
C ALA A 434 17.45 13.52 2.58
N LEU A 435 16.27 13.25 3.14
CA LEU A 435 14.99 13.61 2.52
C LEU A 435 14.83 15.13 2.43
N THR A 436 15.13 15.85 3.52
CA THR A 436 15.08 17.33 3.53
C THR A 436 16.11 17.95 2.58
N LEU A 437 17.32 17.39 2.50
CA LEU A 437 18.34 17.84 1.55
C LEU A 437 17.84 17.74 0.10
N ILE A 438 17.10 16.68 -0.23
CA ILE A 438 16.59 16.45 -1.58
C ILE A 438 15.46 17.43 -1.91
N ASP A 439 14.54 17.70 -0.99
CA ASP A 439 13.45 18.66 -1.23
C ASP A 439 13.99 20.09 -1.48
N GLU A 440 15.11 20.46 -0.83
CA GLU A 440 15.81 21.73 -1.07
C GLU A 440 16.64 21.76 -2.37
N ALA A 441 17.09 20.59 -2.81
CA ALA A 441 17.95 20.45 -3.98
C ALA A 441 17.13 20.45 -5.29
N LYS A 442 17.43 21.39 -6.18
CA LYS A 442 16.90 21.41 -7.57
C LYS A 442 17.66 20.46 -8.49
N SER A 443 17.76 19.20 -8.09
CA SER A 443 18.45 18.13 -8.82
C SER A 443 17.60 17.58 -9.98
N LYS A 444 18.24 17.11 -11.06
CA LYS A 444 17.54 16.36 -12.11
C LYS A 444 17.17 14.95 -11.68
N SER A 445 17.92 14.38 -10.74
CA SER A 445 17.75 13.03 -10.20
C SER A 445 16.96 13.02 -8.88
N GLN A 446 16.27 14.12 -8.56
CA GLN A 446 15.61 14.33 -7.27
C GLN A 446 14.65 13.18 -6.90
N LEU A 447 13.86 12.70 -7.87
CA LEU A 447 12.97 11.55 -7.67
C LEU A 447 13.76 10.29 -7.26
N GLN A 448 14.80 9.93 -8.02
CA GLN A 448 15.58 8.71 -7.77
C GLN A 448 16.31 8.77 -6.43
N LEU A 449 16.87 9.94 -6.09
CA LEU A 449 17.49 10.17 -4.78
C LEU A 449 16.46 10.02 -3.66
N TYR A 450 15.28 10.62 -3.82
CA TYR A 450 14.20 10.55 -2.82
C TYR A 450 13.74 9.11 -2.62
N LEU A 451 13.48 8.38 -3.70
CA LEU A 451 13.09 6.96 -3.66
C LEU A 451 14.13 6.12 -2.91
N PHE A 452 15.40 6.26 -3.27
CA PHE A 452 16.47 5.49 -2.62
C PHE A 452 16.60 5.85 -1.13
N ALA A 453 16.59 7.13 -0.77
CA ALA A 453 16.65 7.55 0.62
C ALA A 453 15.46 7.02 1.41
N PHE A 454 14.25 7.08 0.84
CA PHE A 454 13.05 6.58 1.50
C PHE A 454 13.12 5.07 1.73
N LEU A 455 13.51 4.30 0.71
CA LEU A 455 13.73 2.84 0.84
C LEU A 455 14.82 2.53 1.86
N ARG A 456 15.94 3.25 1.85
CA ARG A 456 17.02 3.02 2.82
C ARG A 456 16.58 3.23 4.27
N ASN A 457 15.68 4.18 4.50
CA ASN A 457 15.14 4.48 5.83
C ASN A 457 14.06 3.47 6.26
N TYR A 458 13.27 2.95 5.32
CA TYR A 458 12.01 2.30 5.64
C TYR A 458 11.85 0.88 5.12
N ALA A 459 12.56 0.45 4.08
CA ALA A 459 12.45 -0.88 3.48
C ALA A 459 13.06 -1.97 4.39
N ASN A 460 12.31 -2.29 5.45
CA ASN A 460 12.61 -3.31 6.43
C ASN A 460 11.39 -4.22 6.61
N LEU A 461 11.52 -5.47 6.16
CA LEU A 461 10.45 -6.48 6.21
C LEU A 461 9.99 -6.79 7.65
N ASN A 462 10.84 -6.55 8.65
CA ASN A 462 10.50 -6.77 10.05
C ASN A 462 9.73 -5.60 10.67
N ASN A 463 9.64 -4.44 9.99
CA ASN A 463 9.01 -3.26 10.56
C ASN A 463 8.32 -2.37 9.53
N ILE A 464 7.32 -2.95 8.88
CA ILE A 464 6.51 -2.33 7.83
C ILE A 464 5.76 -1.08 8.33
N GLU A 465 5.41 -1.04 9.62
CA GLU A 465 4.57 0.00 10.22
C GLU A 465 5.27 1.35 10.42
N ILE A 466 6.61 1.36 10.60
CA ILE A 466 7.35 2.59 10.90
C ILE A 466 7.15 3.64 9.82
N SER A 467 7.18 3.25 8.55
CA SER A 467 7.07 4.20 7.43
C SER A 467 5.76 4.95 7.42
N ARG A 468 4.68 4.30 7.86
CA ARG A 468 3.33 4.85 7.90
C ARG A 468 3.18 5.82 9.05
N ARG A 469 3.70 5.46 10.23
CA ARG A 469 3.71 6.32 11.41
C ARG A 469 4.51 7.60 11.15
N ASP A 470 5.66 7.48 10.50
CA ASP A 470 6.56 8.60 10.30
C ASP A 470 6.16 9.47 9.09
N LEU A 471 5.24 9.00 8.23
CA LEU A 471 4.92 9.60 6.93
C LEU A 471 4.54 11.08 7.03
N GLU A 472 3.72 11.46 8.01
CA GLU A 472 3.30 12.87 8.23
C GLU A 472 4.52 13.80 8.41
N SER A 473 5.52 13.33 9.16
CA SER A 473 6.74 14.10 9.46
C SER A 473 7.69 14.21 8.26
N VAL A 474 7.82 13.15 7.45
CA VAL A 474 8.74 13.09 6.30
C VAL A 474 8.06 13.28 4.94
N TYR A 475 6.81 13.75 4.94
CA TYR A 475 6.02 13.93 3.73
C TYR A 475 6.64 14.92 2.76
N SER A 476 6.80 14.49 1.50
CA SER A 476 7.07 15.32 0.33
C SER A 476 5.85 15.34 -0.59
N THR A 477 5.42 16.55 -0.98
CA THR A 477 4.29 16.78 -1.89
C THR A 477 4.53 16.26 -3.30
N SER A 478 5.80 16.14 -3.70
CA SER A 478 6.17 15.80 -5.09
C SER A 478 6.49 14.32 -5.27
N PHE A 479 7.06 13.69 -4.24
CA PHE A 479 7.64 12.35 -4.37
C PHE A 479 7.06 11.32 -3.39
N GLY A 480 6.25 11.76 -2.42
CA GLY A 480 5.75 10.89 -1.36
C GLY A 480 4.92 9.72 -1.88
N GLU A 481 3.98 9.94 -2.82
CA GLU A 481 3.18 8.86 -3.41
C GLU A 481 4.04 7.85 -4.17
N TYR A 482 5.06 8.31 -4.93
CA TYR A 482 6.01 7.40 -5.61
C TYR A 482 6.76 6.53 -4.60
N ALA A 483 7.33 7.14 -3.57
CA ALA A 483 8.13 6.43 -2.57
C ALA A 483 7.30 5.43 -1.78
N PHE A 484 6.07 5.81 -1.43
CA PHE A 484 5.13 4.93 -0.73
C PHE A 484 4.69 3.77 -1.61
N ALA A 485 4.45 4.01 -2.91
CA ALA A 485 4.13 2.95 -3.87
C ALA A 485 5.26 1.93 -3.98
N VAL A 486 6.50 2.38 -4.21
CA VAL A 486 7.66 1.49 -4.34
C VAL A 486 7.94 0.73 -3.04
N LEU A 487 7.69 1.35 -1.88
CA LEU A 487 7.80 0.67 -0.59
C LEU A 487 6.73 -0.43 -0.44
N GLY A 488 5.48 -0.18 -0.83
CA GLY A 488 4.44 -1.21 -0.86
C GLY A 488 4.76 -2.36 -1.83
N TYR A 489 5.38 -2.04 -2.97
CA TYR A 489 5.89 -3.03 -3.92
C TYR A 489 7.01 -3.89 -3.32
N PHE A 490 7.94 -3.29 -2.57
CA PHE A 490 9.00 -4.01 -1.87
C PHE A 490 8.46 -4.96 -0.79
N TYR A 491 7.47 -4.52 -0.02
CA TYR A 491 6.89 -5.36 1.05
C TYR A 491 6.09 -6.54 0.53
N GLY A 492 5.39 -6.38 -0.60
CA GLY A 492 4.47 -7.38 -1.11
C GLY A 492 3.19 -7.47 -0.26
N TYR A 493 2.11 -7.95 -0.86
CA TYR A 493 0.79 -8.02 -0.25
C TYR A 493 0.74 -9.00 0.94
N LYS A 494 1.37 -10.17 0.81
CA LYS A 494 1.37 -11.24 1.81
C LYS A 494 1.85 -10.78 3.18
N ASN A 495 2.84 -9.88 3.20
CA ASN A 495 3.47 -9.39 4.42
C ASN A 495 2.72 -8.22 5.08
N LEU A 496 1.70 -7.64 4.43
CA LEU A 496 0.93 -6.54 5.01
C LEU A 496 -0.03 -7.05 6.10
N ASN A 497 -0.23 -6.22 7.13
CA ASN A 497 -1.31 -6.43 8.09
C ASN A 497 -2.68 -6.13 7.45
N ASN A 498 -3.76 -6.66 8.04
CA ASN A 498 -5.11 -6.43 7.54
C ASN A 498 -5.55 -4.97 7.67
N THR A 499 -5.27 -4.34 8.82
CA THR A 499 -5.72 -2.97 9.16
C THR A 499 -4.57 -2.10 9.64
N ASP A 500 -4.72 -0.78 9.48
CA ASP A 500 -3.88 0.16 10.21
C ASP A 500 -4.47 0.40 11.60
N GLU A 501 -3.68 0.13 12.64
CA GLU A 501 -4.13 0.30 14.02
C GLU A 501 -3.76 1.67 14.60
N ARG A 502 -2.91 2.46 13.94
CA ARG A 502 -2.28 3.65 14.54
C ARG A 502 -2.68 4.97 13.89
N ILE A 503 -3.72 5.00 13.08
CA ILE A 503 -4.17 6.24 12.42
C ILE A 503 -5.07 7.04 13.37
N ASN A 504 -4.61 8.22 13.74
CA ASN A 504 -5.46 9.26 14.34
C ASN A 504 -6.00 10.14 13.21
N LEU A 505 -7.28 9.94 12.87
CA LEU A 505 -7.95 10.73 11.84
C LEU A 505 -8.32 12.13 12.37
N PRO A 506 -8.10 13.21 11.61
CA PRO A 506 -8.68 14.51 11.93
C PRO A 506 -10.21 14.42 12.02
N ASN A 507 -10.84 15.08 13.00
CA ASN A 507 -12.28 14.97 13.28
C ASN A 507 -13.17 15.09 12.02
N VAL A 508 -12.86 16.03 11.13
CA VAL A 508 -13.63 16.25 9.89
C VAL A 508 -13.62 15.03 8.96
N ILE A 509 -12.51 14.30 8.91
CA ILE A 509 -12.35 13.12 8.06
C ILE A 509 -12.84 11.87 8.79
N ALA A 510 -12.63 11.78 10.10
CA ALA A 510 -13.13 10.70 10.95
C ALA A 510 -14.67 10.56 10.84
N ASP A 511 -15.39 11.68 10.78
CA ASP A 511 -16.85 11.68 10.60
C ASP A 511 -17.29 11.10 9.23
N LEU A 512 -16.41 11.11 8.22
CA LEU A 512 -16.72 10.71 6.84
C LEU A 512 -16.23 9.31 6.51
N VAL A 513 -15.14 8.90 7.15
CA VAL A 513 -14.50 7.59 7.04
C VAL A 513 -14.93 6.83 8.28
N SER A 514 -16.10 6.20 8.25
CA SER A 514 -16.80 5.56 9.38
C SER A 514 -16.07 4.34 10.01
N THR A 515 -14.74 4.30 9.96
CA THR A 515 -13.90 3.18 10.39
C THR A 515 -12.81 3.66 11.34
N ASN A 516 -12.83 3.17 12.58
CA ASN A 516 -11.78 3.42 13.57
C ASN A 516 -10.43 2.78 13.19
N LYS A 517 -10.42 1.81 12.26
CA LYS A 517 -9.23 1.12 11.75
C LYS A 517 -9.35 0.93 10.23
N PRO A 518 -8.74 1.79 9.40
CA PRO A 518 -8.85 1.65 7.96
C PRO A 518 -8.13 0.39 7.51
N ALA A 519 -8.84 -0.44 6.75
CA ALA A 519 -8.24 -1.64 6.16
C ALA A 519 -7.10 -1.26 5.20
N ILE A 520 -6.12 -2.14 5.06
CA ILE A 520 -5.00 -2.04 4.11
C ILE A 520 -5.26 -3.02 2.98
N LYS A 521 -5.44 -4.29 3.36
CA LYS A 521 -5.79 -5.37 2.45
C LYS A 521 -7.19 -5.16 1.87
N PHE A 522 -7.39 -5.69 0.66
CA PHE A 522 -8.68 -5.67 -0.02
C PHE A 522 -9.61 -6.66 0.65
N GLN A 523 -10.88 -6.29 0.80
CA GLN A 523 -11.81 -7.01 1.68
C GLN A 523 -12.71 -7.98 0.92
N LEU A 524 -12.74 -7.92 -0.41
CA LEU A 524 -13.66 -8.69 -1.28
C LEU A 524 -15.13 -8.44 -0.92
N THR A 525 -15.46 -7.22 -0.47
CA THR A 525 -16.82 -6.81 -0.12
C THR A 525 -17.47 -5.96 -1.20
N THR A 526 -16.70 -5.46 -2.16
CA THR A 526 -17.15 -4.57 -3.24
C THR A 526 -16.68 -5.09 -4.59
N LYS A 527 -17.38 -4.73 -5.67
CA LYS A 527 -16.99 -5.13 -7.03
C LYS A 527 -15.61 -4.59 -7.39
N PHE A 528 -15.27 -3.42 -6.86
CA PHE A 528 -13.94 -2.82 -6.92
C PHE A 528 -12.85 -3.79 -6.47
N ASP A 529 -12.98 -4.38 -5.28
CA ASP A 529 -11.96 -5.29 -4.74
C ASP A 529 -11.74 -6.51 -5.67
N TYR A 530 -12.83 -7.14 -6.13
CA TYR A 530 -12.74 -8.26 -7.08
C TYR A 530 -12.03 -7.88 -8.39
N GLN A 531 -12.29 -6.69 -8.90
CA GLN A 531 -11.63 -6.21 -10.12
C GLN A 531 -10.13 -5.98 -9.92
N ILE A 532 -9.72 -5.43 -8.78
CA ILE A 532 -8.29 -5.26 -8.48
C ILE A 532 -7.57 -6.61 -8.53
N PHE A 533 -8.10 -7.63 -7.83
CA PHE A 533 -7.51 -8.98 -7.82
C PHE A 533 -7.37 -9.55 -9.23
N GLU A 534 -8.40 -9.44 -10.05
CA GLU A 534 -8.41 -10.01 -11.40
C GLU A 534 -7.50 -9.24 -12.36
N TYR A 535 -7.43 -7.90 -12.29
CA TYR A 535 -6.51 -7.13 -13.12
C TYR A 535 -5.05 -7.47 -12.78
N VAL A 536 -4.71 -7.54 -11.49
CA VAL A 536 -3.35 -7.90 -11.06
C VAL A 536 -3.04 -9.35 -11.43
N TYR A 537 -4.00 -10.27 -11.25
CA TYR A 537 -3.85 -11.66 -11.65
C TYR A 537 -3.63 -11.81 -13.15
N ASN A 538 -4.45 -11.17 -13.99
CA ASN A 538 -4.30 -11.23 -15.44
C ASN A 538 -2.98 -10.61 -15.89
N PHE A 539 -2.53 -9.55 -15.23
CA PHE A 539 -1.23 -8.95 -15.51
C PHE A 539 -0.04 -9.87 -15.16
N ALA A 540 -0.09 -10.57 -14.04
CA ALA A 540 1.00 -11.44 -13.59
C ALA A 540 0.99 -12.83 -14.25
N PHE A 541 -0.19 -13.42 -14.43
CA PHE A 541 -0.36 -14.80 -14.91
C PHE A 541 -0.74 -14.89 -16.38
N GLY A 542 -1.40 -13.87 -16.92
CA GLY A 542 -2.00 -13.88 -18.24
C GLY A 542 -0.99 -14.08 -19.37
N LYS A 543 -1.40 -14.89 -20.34
CA LYS A 543 -1.04 -14.70 -21.74
C LYS A 543 -2.15 -13.81 -22.31
N GLU A 544 -1.82 -12.82 -23.14
CA GLU A 544 -2.78 -11.96 -23.85
C GLU A 544 -4.00 -12.78 -24.28
N SER A 545 -5.12 -12.68 -23.54
CA SER A 545 -6.34 -13.34 -23.99
C SER A 545 -6.72 -12.65 -25.29
N GLU A 546 -6.85 -13.39 -26.39
CA GLU A 546 -7.04 -12.85 -27.75
C GLU A 546 -8.26 -11.92 -27.91
N ASN A 547 -9.10 -11.76 -26.87
CA ASN A 547 -10.28 -10.90 -26.89
C ASN A 547 -10.39 -9.89 -25.72
N GLY A 548 -9.35 -9.71 -24.89
CA GLY A 548 -9.25 -8.62 -23.91
C GLY A 548 -10.39 -8.49 -22.87
N LYS A 549 -11.32 -9.44 -22.80
CA LYS A 549 -12.45 -9.40 -21.86
C LYS A 549 -12.13 -10.29 -20.67
N SER A 550 -11.80 -9.68 -19.55
CA SER A 550 -11.67 -10.37 -18.26
C SER A 550 -13.03 -10.99 -17.89
N PHE A 551 -13.10 -12.32 -17.83
CA PHE A 551 -14.27 -13.03 -17.33
C PHE A 551 -14.25 -13.04 -15.80
N ILE A 552 -14.62 -11.90 -15.21
CA ILE A 552 -14.72 -11.75 -13.76
C ILE A 552 -16.14 -12.15 -13.34
N ARG A 553 -16.25 -13.10 -12.41
CA ARG A 553 -17.49 -13.28 -11.66
C ARG A 553 -17.52 -12.25 -10.56
N ILE A 554 -18.49 -11.37 -10.64
CA ILE A 554 -18.84 -10.48 -9.55
C ILE A 554 -20.09 -11.08 -8.92
N PRO A 555 -20.10 -11.41 -7.61
CA PRO A 555 -21.31 -11.86 -6.95
C PRO A 555 -22.44 -10.82 -7.08
N ASP A 556 -23.65 -11.29 -7.39
CA ASP A 556 -24.81 -10.43 -7.65
C ASP A 556 -25.33 -9.74 -6.38
N ASP A 557 -25.00 -10.31 -5.22
CA ASP A 557 -25.39 -9.86 -3.88
C ASP A 557 -24.45 -8.80 -3.28
N LEU A 558 -23.38 -8.42 -4.00
CA LEU A 558 -22.51 -7.32 -3.55
C LEU A 558 -23.28 -6.01 -3.50
N VAL A 559 -23.31 -5.40 -2.32
CA VAL A 559 -23.96 -4.12 -2.08
C VAL A 559 -22.99 -3.00 -2.43
N ASP A 560 -23.38 -2.15 -3.38
CA ASP A 560 -22.63 -0.94 -3.67
C ASP A 560 -22.60 -0.03 -2.43
N GLU A 561 -21.44 0.56 -2.14
CA GLU A 561 -21.32 1.56 -1.09
C GLU A 561 -22.27 2.72 -1.39
N LYS A 562 -23.17 3.03 -0.45
CA LYS A 562 -24.14 4.10 -0.66
C LYS A 562 -23.44 5.45 -0.51
N PRO A 563 -23.71 6.42 -1.39
CA PRO A 563 -23.28 7.79 -1.16
C PRO A 563 -23.95 8.32 0.09
N VAL A 564 -23.14 8.73 1.06
CA VAL A 564 -23.61 9.37 2.29
C VAL A 564 -23.13 10.80 2.22
N LEU A 565 -23.90 11.72 1.64
CA LEU A 565 -23.73 13.15 1.92
C LEU A 565 -25.00 13.94 1.63
N LYS A 566 -25.56 14.52 2.70
CA LYS A 566 -26.52 15.64 2.71
C LYS A 566 -26.05 16.80 3.60
N ARG A 567 -24.76 16.85 4.00
CA ARG A 567 -24.23 17.94 4.82
C ARG A 567 -23.07 18.61 4.11
N GLU A 568 -23.22 19.90 3.83
CA GLU A 568 -22.10 20.74 3.42
C GLU A 568 -21.05 20.74 4.55
N ILE A 569 -19.80 20.45 4.19
CA ILE A 569 -18.68 20.54 5.12
C ILE A 569 -18.10 21.95 4.96
N PRO A 570 -18.17 22.81 5.97
CA PRO A 570 -17.67 24.18 5.86
C PRO A 570 -16.20 24.21 5.42
N ASN A 571 -15.89 25.05 4.44
CA ASN A 571 -14.53 25.24 3.89
C ASN A 571 -13.93 24.00 3.20
N TYR A 572 -14.73 23.02 2.77
CA TYR A 572 -14.25 21.92 1.93
C TYR A 572 -15.01 21.86 0.62
N ARG A 573 -14.28 21.67 -0.49
CA ARG A 573 -14.87 21.21 -1.75
C ARG A 573 -14.97 19.70 -1.69
N VAL A 574 -16.16 19.18 -1.99
CA VAL A 574 -16.46 17.76 -1.98
C VAL A 574 -16.75 17.32 -3.41
N PHE A 575 -15.99 16.35 -3.90
CA PHE A 575 -16.29 15.62 -5.13
C PHE A 575 -16.51 14.16 -4.79
N GLU A 576 -17.60 13.58 -5.30
CA GLU A 576 -17.99 12.20 -5.02
C GLU A 576 -18.39 11.52 -6.33
N THR A 577 -17.91 10.30 -6.54
CA THR A 577 -18.32 9.42 -7.63
C THR A 577 -18.26 7.96 -7.18
N MET A 578 -18.83 7.06 -7.99
CA MET A 578 -18.79 5.62 -7.74
C MET A 578 -17.89 4.93 -8.76
N ILE A 579 -16.97 4.09 -8.28
CA ILE A 579 -16.09 3.27 -9.12
C ILE A 579 -16.35 1.82 -8.76
N TYR A 580 -16.95 1.05 -9.68
CA TYR A 580 -17.24 -0.38 -9.49
C TYR A 580 -17.88 -0.68 -8.11
N GLY A 581 -18.92 0.08 -7.76
CA GLY A 581 -19.64 -0.11 -6.49
C GLY A 581 -18.92 0.39 -5.23
N LYS A 582 -17.72 0.97 -5.36
CA LYS A 582 -16.99 1.63 -4.26
C LYS A 582 -17.12 3.15 -4.36
N ARG A 583 -17.29 3.82 -3.22
CA ARG A 583 -17.40 5.28 -3.16
C ARG A 583 -16.03 5.93 -3.24
N TYR A 584 -15.81 6.74 -4.26
CA TYR A 584 -14.67 7.63 -4.33
C TYR A 584 -15.06 9.03 -3.84
N LEU A 585 -14.37 9.49 -2.81
CA LEU A 585 -14.54 10.80 -2.21
C LEU A 585 -13.23 11.58 -2.39
N ASN A 586 -13.32 12.85 -2.76
CA ASN A 586 -12.22 13.80 -2.78
C ASN A 586 -12.64 15.06 -2.03
N LEU A 587 -12.00 15.30 -0.89
CA LEU A 587 -12.15 16.47 -0.03
C LEU A 587 -10.91 17.32 -0.19
N ALA A 588 -11.10 18.58 -0.57
CA ALA A 588 -10.02 19.55 -0.61
C ALA A 588 -10.42 20.76 0.24
N PHE A 589 -9.58 21.13 1.20
CA PHE A 589 -9.79 22.36 1.95
C PHE A 589 -9.81 23.55 0.97
N ASN A 590 -10.96 24.19 0.91
CA ASN A 590 -11.18 25.41 0.16
C ASN A 590 -10.72 26.57 1.04
N ASP A 591 -9.44 26.90 0.93
CA ASP A 591 -8.92 28.11 1.55
C ASP A 591 -9.57 29.33 0.90
N LEU A 592 -10.62 29.85 1.53
CA LEU A 592 -11.35 31.03 1.07
C LEU A 592 -10.40 32.20 0.77
N PHE A 593 -9.31 32.31 1.53
CA PHE A 593 -8.31 33.35 1.32
C PHE A 593 -7.55 33.17 -0.01
N SER A 594 -7.22 31.94 -0.37
CA SER A 594 -6.56 31.65 -1.65
C SER A 594 -7.49 31.96 -2.83
N VAL A 595 -8.79 31.68 -2.70
CA VAL A 595 -9.80 32.07 -3.70
C VAL A 595 -9.89 33.59 -3.83
N ILE A 596 -9.84 34.31 -2.71
CA ILE A 596 -9.79 35.78 -2.70
C ILE A 596 -8.54 36.29 -3.41
N LEU A 597 -7.36 35.70 -3.14
CA LEU A 597 -6.12 36.09 -3.78
C LEU A 597 -6.16 35.88 -5.31
N GLU A 598 -6.78 34.78 -5.79
CA GLU A 598 -7.02 34.57 -7.22
C GLU A 598 -7.97 35.62 -7.81
N ASP A 599 -9.02 36.00 -7.08
CA ASP A 599 -9.96 37.02 -7.52
C ASP A 599 -9.33 38.43 -7.50
N VAL A 600 -8.43 38.72 -6.56
CA VAL A 600 -7.63 39.97 -6.53
C VAL A 600 -6.72 40.05 -7.76
N LEU A 601 -6.16 38.94 -8.23
CA LEU A 601 -5.38 38.93 -9.48
C LEU A 601 -6.22 39.24 -10.72
N LYS A 602 -7.54 39.09 -10.67
CA LYS A 602 -8.46 39.47 -11.76
C LYS A 602 -8.82 40.96 -11.75
N LEU A 603 -8.45 41.71 -10.69
CA LEU A 603 -8.64 43.16 -10.66
C LEU A 603 -7.76 43.85 -11.73
N PRO A 604 -8.12 45.09 -12.14
CA PRO A 604 -7.26 45.93 -12.96
C PRO A 604 -5.89 46.11 -12.30
N GLU A 605 -4.84 46.30 -13.11
CA GLU A 605 -3.48 46.52 -12.61
C GLU A 605 -3.39 47.76 -11.69
N GLU A 606 -4.23 48.75 -11.97
CA GLU A 606 -4.36 49.99 -11.21
C GLU A 606 -5.73 50.07 -10.54
N ILE A 607 -5.71 50.14 -9.21
CA ILE A 607 -6.90 50.20 -8.38
C ILE A 607 -7.15 51.66 -8.01
N PRO A 608 -8.23 52.30 -8.52
CA PRO A 608 -8.49 53.72 -8.26
C PRO A 608 -8.70 53.98 -6.76
N LEU A 609 -8.17 55.09 -6.23
CA LEU A 609 -8.31 55.49 -4.82
C LEU A 609 -9.78 55.62 -4.41
N ILE A 610 -10.63 56.12 -5.31
CA ILE A 610 -12.07 56.30 -5.08
C ILE A 610 -12.88 55.01 -5.13
N SER A 611 -12.28 53.88 -5.53
CA SER A 611 -12.96 52.58 -5.52
C SER A 611 -13.07 52.03 -4.09
N ASP A 612 -14.00 51.11 -3.85
CA ASP A 612 -14.11 50.41 -2.56
C ASP A 612 -12.79 49.72 -2.18
N PHE A 613 -12.06 49.20 -3.16
CA PHE A 613 -10.73 48.64 -2.92
C PHE A 613 -9.66 49.70 -2.68
N GLY A 614 -9.77 50.87 -3.31
CA GLY A 614 -8.87 52.00 -3.08
C GLY A 614 -8.93 52.50 -1.64
N VAL A 615 -10.13 52.60 -1.05
CA VAL A 615 -10.30 52.97 0.37
C VAL A 615 -9.65 51.93 1.28
N PHE A 616 -9.81 50.64 0.97
CA PHE A 616 -9.13 49.58 1.70
C PHE A 616 -7.61 49.70 1.61
N CYS A 617 -7.06 49.88 0.40
CA CYS A 617 -5.63 50.05 0.16
C CYS A 617 -5.06 51.25 0.92
N TYR A 618 -5.82 52.36 0.97
CA TYR A 618 -5.47 53.55 1.74
C TYR A 618 -5.40 53.26 3.25
N ASN A 619 -6.42 52.59 3.80
CA ASN A 619 -6.44 52.20 5.21
C ASN A 619 -5.33 51.20 5.57
N ALA A 620 -4.99 50.32 4.64
CA ALA A 620 -3.86 49.41 4.70
C ALA A 620 -2.50 50.10 4.54
N ARG A 621 -2.48 51.43 4.30
CA ARG A 621 -1.28 52.25 4.09
C ARG A 621 -0.40 51.76 2.94
N LEU A 622 -1.02 51.24 1.87
CA LEU A 622 -0.29 50.90 0.64
C LEU A 622 0.21 52.17 -0.05
N ASN A 623 1.31 52.05 -0.79
CA ASN A 623 1.88 53.17 -1.52
C ASN A 623 0.97 53.51 -2.71
N ILE A 624 0.55 54.77 -2.78
CA ILE A 624 -0.12 55.32 -3.97
C ILE A 624 0.93 55.45 -5.06
N LYS A 625 0.64 54.97 -6.29
CA LYS A 625 1.55 55.15 -7.42
C LYS A 625 1.81 56.65 -7.64
N PRO A 626 3.06 57.07 -7.88
CA PRO A 626 3.38 58.47 -8.11
C PRO A 626 2.67 58.97 -9.38
N ILE A 627 1.92 60.06 -9.25
CA ILE A 627 1.26 60.73 -10.38
C ILE A 627 2.28 61.66 -11.04
N TYR A 628 2.56 61.48 -12.33
CA TYR A 628 3.43 62.40 -13.05
C TYR A 628 2.68 63.70 -13.38
N ILE A 629 3.32 64.84 -13.17
CA ILE A 629 2.74 66.17 -13.43
C ILE A 629 2.28 66.32 -14.89
N MET A 630 2.93 65.61 -15.83
CA MET A 630 2.56 65.62 -17.24
C MET A 630 1.17 65.02 -17.50
N ASP A 631 0.70 64.12 -16.64
CA ASP A 631 -0.62 63.51 -16.76
C ASP A 631 -1.74 64.45 -16.29
N ILE A 632 -1.39 65.59 -15.66
CA ILE A 632 -2.35 66.53 -15.07
C ILE A 632 -3.17 67.29 -16.14
N HIS A 633 -2.70 67.34 -17.39
CA HIS A 633 -3.29 68.17 -18.45
C HIS A 633 -4.63 67.69 -19.04
N HIS A 634 -5.15 66.52 -18.65
CA HIS A 634 -6.50 66.09 -19.02
C HIS A 634 -7.51 66.45 -17.92
N ALA A 635 -8.73 66.87 -18.27
CA ALA A 635 -9.71 67.48 -17.36
C ALA A 635 -10.40 66.48 -16.38
N GLY A 636 -9.63 65.87 -15.47
CA GLY A 636 -10.11 64.98 -14.39
C GLY A 636 -9.58 65.40 -13.03
N SER A 637 -10.24 64.99 -11.94
CA SER A 637 -9.79 65.31 -10.58
C SER A 637 -8.50 64.53 -10.24
N ILE A 638 -7.67 65.06 -9.34
CA ILE A 638 -6.47 64.34 -8.84
C ILE A 638 -6.85 62.99 -8.22
N TYR A 639 -8.04 62.92 -7.62
CA TYR A 639 -8.56 61.69 -7.00
C TYR A 639 -8.86 60.59 -8.01
N ASP A 640 -9.19 60.95 -9.27
CA ASP A 640 -9.44 60.00 -10.35
C ASP A 640 -8.15 59.36 -10.87
N ARG A 641 -6.98 59.96 -10.56
CA ARG A 641 -5.65 59.49 -11.00
C ARG A 641 -4.83 58.83 -9.91
N ALA A 642 -5.17 59.03 -8.64
CA ALA A 642 -4.51 58.33 -7.55
C ALA A 642 -4.93 56.86 -7.61
N CYS A 643 -3.96 55.96 -7.81
CA CYS A 643 -4.20 54.53 -7.89
C CYS A 643 -3.20 53.73 -7.06
N PHE A 644 -3.61 52.54 -6.65
CA PHE A 644 -2.76 51.54 -6.01
C PHE A 644 -2.40 50.44 -7.00
N SER A 645 -1.25 49.82 -6.81
CA SER A 645 -0.84 48.65 -7.57
C SER A 645 -1.59 47.40 -7.08
N ARG A 646 -2.19 46.64 -8.00
CA ARG A 646 -2.77 45.33 -7.69
C ARG A 646 -1.77 44.37 -7.04
N ASN A 647 -0.51 44.41 -7.46
CA ASN A 647 0.53 43.55 -6.90
C ASN A 647 0.84 43.94 -5.44
N ASP A 648 0.78 45.23 -5.11
CA ASP A 648 1.03 45.69 -3.73
C ASP A 648 -0.11 45.24 -2.82
N LEU A 649 -1.36 45.34 -3.28
CA LEU A 649 -2.52 44.77 -2.58
C LEU A 649 -2.38 43.26 -2.41
N TYR A 650 -2.04 42.53 -3.48
CA TYR A 650 -1.86 41.08 -3.42
C TYR A 650 -0.79 40.67 -2.39
N ASN A 651 0.37 41.34 -2.40
CA ASN A 651 1.46 41.07 -1.47
C ASN A 651 1.06 41.42 -0.03
N TYR A 652 0.41 42.58 0.18
CA TYR A 652 -0.10 42.96 1.48
C TYR A 652 -1.09 41.94 2.04
N LEU A 653 -2.05 41.50 1.23
CA LEU A 653 -3.02 40.48 1.64
C LEU A 653 -2.30 39.18 2.01
N LYS A 654 -1.33 38.76 1.20
CA LYS A 654 -0.53 37.55 1.44
C LYS A 654 0.27 37.61 2.74
N GLU A 655 0.90 38.76 3.04
CA GLU A 655 1.71 38.98 4.23
C GLU A 655 0.88 39.13 5.51
N ASN A 656 -0.31 39.72 5.41
CA ASN A 656 -1.16 40.06 6.55
C ASN A 656 -2.36 39.10 6.71
N ARG A 657 -2.25 37.87 6.19
CA ARG A 657 -3.35 36.89 6.10
C ARG A 657 -4.12 36.69 7.42
N SER A 658 -3.45 36.70 8.57
CA SER A 658 -4.06 36.45 9.88
C SER A 658 -4.88 37.62 10.42
N SER A 659 -4.65 38.84 9.94
CA SER A 659 -5.32 40.06 10.44
C SER A 659 -6.41 40.57 9.50
N ILE A 660 -6.62 39.93 8.35
CA ILE A 660 -7.58 40.38 7.34
C ILE A 660 -8.93 39.70 7.54
N ASP A 661 -10.00 40.50 7.57
CA ASP A 661 -11.36 39.97 7.49
C ASP A 661 -11.66 39.50 6.06
N VAL A 662 -11.63 38.18 5.89
CA VAL A 662 -11.93 37.47 4.64
C VAL A 662 -13.29 37.90 4.05
N LYS A 663 -14.31 38.11 4.90
CA LYS A 663 -15.66 38.49 4.43
C LYS A 663 -15.69 39.91 3.89
N GLU A 664 -14.94 40.82 4.51
CA GLU A 664 -14.82 42.20 4.06
C GLU A 664 -14.20 42.27 2.66
N ILE A 665 -13.09 41.57 2.44
CA ILE A 665 -12.42 41.55 1.11
C ILE A 665 -13.32 40.91 0.06
N GLN A 666 -14.02 39.82 0.40
CA GLN A 666 -14.95 39.17 -0.49
C GLN A 666 -16.12 40.10 -0.89
N MET A 667 -16.66 40.86 0.06
CA MET A 667 -17.71 41.85 -0.21
C MET A 667 -17.20 42.96 -1.13
N ARG A 668 -15.99 43.50 -0.89
CA ARG A 668 -15.37 44.52 -1.75
C ARG A 668 -15.12 43.99 -3.17
N LEU A 669 -14.73 42.73 -3.33
CA LEU A 669 -14.60 42.07 -4.64
C LEU A 669 -15.93 42.01 -5.39
N GLN A 670 -17.02 41.67 -4.70
CA GLN A 670 -18.35 41.64 -5.30
C GLN A 670 -18.80 43.03 -5.77
N LEU A 671 -18.58 44.07 -4.96
CA LEU A 671 -18.90 45.45 -5.33
C LEU A 671 -18.11 45.94 -6.55
N SER A 672 -16.83 45.58 -6.64
CA SER A 672 -15.97 45.93 -7.78
C SER A 672 -16.42 45.30 -9.10
N LYS A 673 -16.98 44.07 -9.06
CA LYS A 673 -17.50 43.38 -10.26
C LYS A 673 -18.78 44.03 -10.77
N ASN A 674 -19.63 44.54 -9.87
CA ASN A 674 -20.89 45.18 -10.24
C ASN A 674 -20.67 46.57 -10.89
N THR A 675 -19.64 47.30 -10.44
CA THR A 675 -19.34 48.65 -11.00
C THR A 675 -18.75 48.60 -12.41
N SER A 676 -18.08 47.51 -12.80
CA SER A 676 -17.57 47.35 -14.17
C SER A 676 -18.66 47.09 -15.21
N ASP A 677 -19.78 46.47 -14.83
CA ASP A 677 -20.85 46.14 -15.78
C ASP A 677 -21.77 47.34 -16.10
N ASP A 678 -21.93 48.28 -15.16
CA ASP A 678 -22.77 49.47 -15.36
C ASP A 678 -22.09 50.59 -16.16
N GLY A 679 -20.77 50.51 -16.38
CA GLY A 679 -20.00 51.50 -17.15
C GLY A 679 -19.97 51.28 -18.68
N ILE A 680 -20.62 50.23 -19.19
CA ILE A 680 -20.65 49.87 -20.63
C ILE A 680 -22.03 50.14 -21.28
N LYS A 681 -23.00 50.69 -20.55
CA LYS A 681 -24.26 51.20 -21.10
C LYS A 681 -24.26 52.73 -21.14
#